data_AF-A0A6J8DPV0-F1
#
_entry.id   AF-A0A6J8DPV0-F1
#
_cell.length_a   1.000
_cell.length_b   1.000
_cell.length_c   1.000
_cell.angle_alpha   90.00
_cell.angle_beta   90.00
_cell.angle_gamma   90.00
#
_symmetry.space_group_name_H-M   'P 1'
#
loop_
_entity.id
_entity.type
_entity.pdbx_description
1 polymer ?
#
loop_
_entity_poly.entity_id
_entity_poly.type
_entity_poly.pdbx_seq_one_letter_code
_entity_poly.pdbx_strand_id
1 'polypeptide(L)'
;MDKLMVTKWNPQFFILAVLLFASIAQGYKRVCYHTNWAQYRPEPYKFFPDDIDPSLCTHIIYSFGKVVGNTIQPYEWNDQSNAWSVGKYEDAANLKIKNPDLKILLAIGGWTHGSAPFTALVDNTKDMETFADNAIGYLRDINFDGLDLDWEYPANRGSPPEDKQRFTELCRILRKTFENEGNQSGRSRLLLTAAVAAGEETVDSAYDIAAISQGKIDGVWTWENSHNSPLYARSDESTEQKTLNQEYAINLWLNGGTPKEKLIVGMGLYGRSFKMASSSHALGSPAAGGGAAGRYTKEAGFLSFYEVCHNLANGWSRVWNDEQKVPYAYKGDQWVGYDDLQSITVKAEYVKNKGLGGSMVWAMDLDDFTNSCGFGINPLMSKLKELLPTNSVVPTGNPKTQAPSSSKPTESLNTAKPTQTVSTNQPTQSPNTAKPTQKVSTNQPTQSPNTVGPDASSNGYKRVCYHTNWAQYRPEPYKFFPDDIDPSLCTHIIYSFGKVVGNTIQPYEWNDESDEWSVGKYEDAANLKIKNPDLKILLAIGGWTHGSVPFTALVNNTKDMATFADNAIGYLRNINFDGLDLDWEYPANRGSPPEDKQRFTQLCKILRSAFEDEAKKIGRPRLLLTAAVAAGEETIESAYEIGPISKELDFINLMAYDLHGSWEKFLGHNSPLYARSDESTEQKKLNQDYAVNLWLNGGTPKEKLILGLGLYGRSFKMFSSAHALGSPAAGAGTQGPYTREGGFLSFYEVCQNLAKGWTRVWNDEQKVPYAYKGDQWVGYDDLESIQIKADYIRQNGLGGSMIWAIDLDDFRNSCGLGINPLMSKLKEMLPDRTVQPTQATTNVEPTKAPTSSKPTQAPTTVQPTQATTTVEPTKAPTSSKPTQAPTTVQPTKVPATDKPTQASTTAQPTLAPTTVQPTQAPTTAQPTQAPTTAKPTQAPTTAQPTKAPTTQSPGGCGAPVNCENGKYYADACDPKVYYHCGHGIAYTYKCGADTVWDSGKNYCNWDYIVNPTTPDPCAPTDCVEGNMYGDSCDDQSYYICSEGKLSKHTCADGTLWDSSIDKCNWEDDVGAKRCAPVNCESDIYVLRELNGTLPLTTVTGSRNEGLDEKKTQQYIYHKRFLWNIY
;
A
#
# COMPACT_ATOMS: atom_id res chain seq x y z
N MET A 1 58.08 22.30 -27.23
CA MET A 1 56.81 22.36 -27.97
C MET A 1 55.74 22.72 -26.94
N ASP A 2 55.50 23.98 -26.59
CA ASP A 2 55.87 25.28 -27.21
C ASP A 2 55.28 25.53 -28.61
N LYS A 3 54.36 26.51 -28.65
CA LYS A 3 53.79 27.28 -29.79
C LYS A 3 52.70 26.65 -30.68
N LEU A 4 51.90 27.58 -31.23
CA LEU A 4 50.91 27.49 -32.33
C LEU A 4 49.57 26.84 -31.95
N MET A 5 48.39 27.48 -32.13
CA MET A 5 48.08 28.84 -32.59
C MET A 5 46.95 29.50 -31.76
N VAL A 6 46.98 30.83 -31.66
CA VAL A 6 45.83 31.64 -31.27
C VAL A 6 45.29 32.35 -32.51
N THR A 7 44.04 32.10 -32.87
CA THR A 7 43.30 32.88 -33.87
C THR A 7 41.97 33.38 -33.28
N LYS A 8 41.57 34.58 -33.68
CA LYS A 8 40.52 35.36 -33.00
C LYS A 8 39.14 34.74 -33.17
N TRP A 9 38.47 34.43 -32.06
CA TRP A 9 37.02 34.26 -32.03
C TRP A 9 36.34 35.63 -31.87
N ASN A 10 35.25 35.85 -32.62
CA ASN A 10 34.51 37.12 -32.61
C ASN A 10 33.43 37.10 -31.51
N PRO A 11 33.48 37.98 -30.49
CA PRO A 11 32.54 37.94 -29.37
C PRO A 11 31.07 38.16 -29.77
N GLN A 12 30.78 38.82 -30.90
CA GLN A 12 29.41 39.00 -31.36
C GLN A 12 28.74 37.68 -31.81
N PHE A 13 29.50 36.70 -32.28
CA PHE A 13 28.95 35.39 -32.65
C PHE A 13 28.51 34.57 -31.42
N PHE A 14 29.22 34.70 -30.30
CA PHE A 14 28.83 34.04 -29.05
C PHE A 14 27.56 34.63 -28.47
N ILE A 15 27.39 35.96 -28.55
CA ILE A 15 26.17 36.64 -28.08
C ILE A 15 24.97 36.28 -28.96
N LEU A 16 25.11 36.22 -30.30
CA LEU A 16 24.02 35.74 -31.15
C LEU A 16 23.68 34.27 -30.90
N ALA A 17 24.69 33.39 -30.70
CA ALA A 17 24.44 31.98 -30.41
C ALA A 17 23.67 31.78 -29.09
N VAL A 18 24.08 32.47 -28.02
CA VAL A 18 23.40 32.40 -26.72
C VAL A 18 21.96 32.95 -26.81
N LEU A 19 21.71 34.00 -27.61
CA LEU A 19 20.35 34.53 -27.82
C LEU A 19 19.49 33.68 -28.76
N LEU A 20 20.07 32.91 -29.69
CA LEU A 20 19.34 32.01 -30.59
C LEU A 20 18.99 30.64 -29.97
N PHE A 21 19.66 30.24 -28.89
CA PHE A 21 19.27 29.08 -28.07
C PHE A 21 18.34 29.44 -26.89
N ALA A 22 18.06 30.73 -26.67
CA ALA A 22 17.22 31.23 -25.56
C ALA A 22 15.70 31.17 -25.84
N SER A 23 15.23 30.15 -26.58
CA SER A 23 13.80 29.94 -26.86
C SER A 23 13.40 28.45 -26.84
N ILE A 24 13.98 27.68 -25.92
CA ILE A 24 13.38 26.41 -25.48
C ILE A 24 12.02 26.74 -24.88
N ALA A 25 10.94 26.38 -25.57
CA ALA A 25 9.58 26.57 -25.07
C ALA A 25 9.39 25.69 -23.83
N GLN A 26 9.29 26.32 -22.65
CA GLN A 26 9.03 25.62 -21.40
C GLN A 26 7.69 24.85 -21.51
N GLY A 27 7.70 23.61 -21.02
CA GLY A 27 6.51 22.77 -20.96
C GLY A 27 5.41 23.38 -20.09
N TYR A 28 4.16 23.11 -20.44
CA TYR A 28 3.03 23.53 -19.63
C TYR A 28 3.01 22.77 -18.31
N LYS A 29 2.81 23.49 -17.20
CA LYS A 29 2.54 22.88 -15.90
C LYS A 29 1.11 22.32 -15.93
N ARG A 30 0.98 21.03 -15.67
CA ARG A 30 -0.30 20.39 -15.30
C ARG A 30 -0.24 20.09 -13.81
N VAL A 31 -1.07 20.77 -13.04
CA VAL A 31 -1.00 20.78 -11.56
C VAL A 31 -2.26 20.16 -11.00
N CYS A 32 -2.08 19.19 -10.11
CA CYS A 32 -3.11 18.23 -9.78
C CYS A 32 -3.33 18.16 -8.27
N TYR A 33 -4.46 18.66 -7.78
CA TYR A 33 -4.82 18.44 -6.39
C TYR A 33 -5.30 16.99 -6.17
N HIS A 34 -4.87 16.41 -5.05
CA HIS A 34 -5.37 15.15 -4.49
C HIS A 34 -5.92 15.44 -3.09
N THR A 35 -7.17 15.06 -2.82
CA THR A 35 -7.80 15.28 -1.51
C THR A 35 -7.67 14.04 -0.62
N ASN A 36 -7.02 14.19 0.54
CA ASN A 36 -6.72 13.06 1.42
C ASN A 36 -7.95 12.46 2.11
N TRP A 37 -9.09 13.14 2.12
CA TRP A 37 -10.38 12.59 2.56
C TRP A 37 -11.11 11.76 1.50
N ALA A 38 -10.62 11.70 0.25
CA ALA A 38 -11.20 10.84 -0.79
C ALA A 38 -11.15 9.34 -0.42
N GLN A 39 -10.23 8.94 0.46
CA GLN A 39 -10.16 7.59 1.05
C GLN A 39 -11.44 7.15 1.80
N TYR A 40 -12.27 8.10 2.26
CA TYR A 40 -13.49 7.80 3.03
C TYR A 40 -14.76 7.64 2.18
N ARG A 41 -14.65 7.71 0.85
CA ARG A 41 -15.78 7.54 -0.06
C ARG A 41 -16.25 6.08 -0.12
N PRO A 42 -17.49 5.82 -0.55
CA PRO A 42 -17.94 4.45 -0.82
C PRO A 42 -17.24 3.89 -2.06
N GLU A 43 -17.02 2.58 -2.09
CA GLU A 43 -16.54 1.89 -3.29
C GLU A 43 -17.50 2.11 -4.49
N PRO A 44 -16.98 2.21 -5.73
CA PRO A 44 -15.57 2.11 -6.13
C PRO A 44 -14.82 3.47 -6.15
N TYR A 45 -15.31 4.50 -5.44
CA TYR A 45 -14.79 5.87 -5.56
C TYR A 45 -13.92 6.32 -4.38
N LYS A 46 -13.34 5.38 -3.62
CA LYS A 46 -12.16 5.70 -2.82
C LYS A 46 -11.01 6.06 -3.75
N PHE A 47 -10.14 6.94 -3.29
CA PHE A 47 -8.96 7.35 -4.04
C PHE A 47 -7.81 7.66 -3.09
N PHE A 48 -6.67 7.03 -3.34
CA PHE A 48 -5.42 7.15 -2.59
C PHE A 48 -4.32 7.70 -3.51
N PRO A 49 -3.15 8.08 -2.98
CA PRO A 49 -2.03 8.50 -3.82
C PRO A 49 -1.59 7.45 -4.86
N ASP A 50 -1.69 6.16 -4.54
CA ASP A 50 -1.29 5.06 -5.45
C ASP A 50 -2.16 4.94 -6.71
N ASP A 51 -3.42 5.39 -6.65
CA ASP A 51 -4.38 5.40 -7.78
C ASP A 51 -4.04 6.45 -8.85
N ILE A 52 -3.09 7.34 -8.55
CA ILE A 52 -2.64 8.40 -9.45
C ILE A 52 -1.72 7.82 -10.54
N ASP A 53 -2.08 8.03 -11.82
CA ASP A 53 -1.11 7.98 -12.93
C ASP A 53 -0.26 9.26 -12.88
N PRO A 54 1.02 9.19 -12.46
CA PRO A 54 1.85 10.38 -12.29
C PRO A 54 2.33 10.97 -13.61
N SER A 55 2.03 10.34 -14.76
CA SER A 55 2.30 10.90 -16.08
C SER A 55 1.20 11.85 -16.57
N LEU A 56 0.02 11.85 -15.92
CA LEU A 56 -1.03 12.87 -16.15
C LEU A 56 -0.54 14.25 -15.71
N CYS A 57 0.23 14.31 -14.62
CA CYS A 57 0.60 15.53 -13.93
C CYS A 57 2.06 15.95 -14.20
N THR A 58 2.39 17.16 -13.79
CA THR A 58 3.76 17.67 -13.64
C THR A 58 4.04 18.08 -12.19
N HIS A 59 3.00 18.54 -11.50
CA HIS A 59 2.99 18.83 -10.09
C HIS A 59 1.77 18.15 -9.47
N ILE A 60 1.95 17.45 -8.34
CA ILE A 60 0.85 17.05 -7.46
C ILE A 60 0.86 17.98 -6.26
N ILE A 61 -0.33 18.46 -5.87
CA ILE A 61 -0.54 19.17 -4.61
C ILE A 61 -1.35 18.25 -3.70
N TYR A 62 -0.76 17.84 -2.60
CA TYR A 62 -1.43 17.02 -1.60
C TYR A 62 -2.24 17.92 -0.66
N SER A 63 -3.56 17.76 -0.64
CA SER A 63 -4.48 18.52 0.22
C SER A 63 -5.00 17.64 1.35
N PHE A 64 -4.73 17.93 2.62
CA PHE A 64 -4.01 19.10 3.18
C PHE A 64 -3.09 18.72 4.35
N GLY A 65 -2.21 19.65 4.73
CA GLY A 65 -1.68 19.79 6.08
C GLY A 65 -2.34 20.95 6.83
N LYS A 66 -2.18 21.00 8.14
CA LYS A 66 -2.68 22.06 9.04
C LYS A 66 -1.55 22.99 9.45
N VAL A 67 -1.81 24.30 9.55
CA VAL A 67 -0.97 25.22 10.32
C VAL A 67 -1.36 25.11 11.79
N VAL A 68 -0.39 24.84 12.67
CA VAL A 68 -0.61 24.77 14.12
C VAL A 68 0.52 25.54 14.81
N GLY A 69 0.22 26.77 15.25
CA GLY A 69 1.23 27.72 15.70
C GLY A 69 2.25 28.00 14.59
N ASN A 70 3.53 27.77 14.87
CA ASN A 70 4.63 27.88 13.91
C ASN A 70 5.09 26.50 13.38
N THR A 71 4.19 25.51 13.31
CA THR A 71 4.46 24.16 12.77
C THR A 71 3.43 23.73 11.71
N ILE A 72 3.83 22.81 10.84
CA ILE A 72 2.93 22.04 9.97
C ILE A 72 2.57 20.73 10.69
N GLN A 73 1.31 20.30 10.61
CA GLN A 73 0.82 19.03 11.15
C GLN A 73 -0.04 18.28 10.13
N PRO A 74 -0.15 16.94 10.20
CA PRO A 74 -1.03 16.17 9.32
C PRO A 74 -2.50 16.53 9.49
N TYR A 75 -3.28 16.40 8.43
CA TYR A 75 -4.73 16.60 8.49
C TYR A 75 -5.44 15.30 8.90
N GLU A 76 -5.09 14.19 8.26
CA GLU A 76 -5.60 12.86 8.52
C GLU A 76 -4.67 12.03 9.42
N TRP A 77 -5.24 11.04 10.11
CA TRP A 77 -4.51 10.17 11.05
C TRP A 77 -3.46 9.27 10.38
N ASN A 78 -3.58 9.05 9.07
CA ASN A 78 -2.69 8.22 8.24
C ASN A 78 -1.90 9.01 7.19
N ASP A 79 -1.88 10.35 7.25
CA ASP A 79 -1.02 11.16 6.39
C ASP A 79 0.48 10.84 6.63
N GLN A 80 0.88 10.71 7.91
CA GLN A 80 2.27 10.40 8.30
C GLN A 80 2.50 8.89 8.51
N SER A 81 3.66 8.42 8.05
CA SER A 81 4.15 7.07 8.34
C SER A 81 4.43 6.88 9.83
N ASN A 82 4.21 5.67 10.33
CA ASN A 82 4.49 5.28 11.71
C ASN A 82 5.11 3.87 11.73
N ALA A 83 5.45 3.36 12.93
CA ALA A 83 6.14 2.08 13.09
C ALA A 83 5.39 0.84 12.52
N TRP A 84 4.10 0.97 12.22
CA TRP A 84 3.22 -0.13 11.78
C TRP A 84 2.65 0.05 10.37
N SER A 85 2.71 1.25 9.79
CA SER A 85 2.18 1.53 8.46
C SER A 85 2.86 2.71 7.76
N VAL A 86 3.11 2.55 6.47
CA VAL A 86 3.43 3.65 5.55
C VAL A 86 2.26 4.63 5.51
N GLY A 87 2.56 5.93 5.54
CA GLY A 87 1.59 7.02 5.52
C GLY A 87 1.39 7.60 4.12
N LYS A 88 0.26 8.28 3.93
CA LYS A 88 -0.17 8.76 2.61
C LYS A 88 0.71 9.86 2.02
N TYR A 89 1.51 10.59 2.82
CA TYR A 89 2.60 11.41 2.30
C TYR A 89 3.72 10.59 1.66
N GLU A 90 4.08 9.43 2.21
CA GLU A 90 5.13 8.57 1.67
C GLU A 90 4.65 7.85 0.39
N ASP A 91 3.40 7.36 0.38
CA ASP A 91 2.76 6.85 -0.85
C ASP A 91 2.74 7.90 -1.97
N ALA A 92 2.40 9.16 -1.63
CA ALA A 92 2.48 10.26 -2.57
C ALA A 92 3.93 10.51 -3.04
N ALA A 93 4.91 10.57 -2.14
CA ALA A 93 6.32 10.75 -2.49
C ALA A 93 6.84 9.63 -3.42
N ASN A 94 6.37 8.40 -3.24
CA ASN A 94 6.71 7.23 -4.04
C ASN A 94 6.22 7.31 -5.50
N LEU A 95 5.27 8.20 -5.83
CA LEU A 95 4.90 8.47 -7.23
C LEU A 95 6.07 9.00 -8.08
N LYS A 96 7.09 9.60 -7.45
CA LYS A 96 8.34 10.01 -8.14
C LYS A 96 9.17 8.84 -8.64
N ILE A 97 8.97 7.62 -8.12
CA ILE A 97 9.61 6.39 -8.64
C ILE A 97 9.06 6.09 -10.05
N LYS A 98 7.76 6.32 -10.27
CA LYS A 98 7.07 6.17 -11.56
C LYS A 98 7.33 7.37 -12.51
N ASN A 99 7.59 8.57 -11.97
CA ASN A 99 7.90 9.78 -12.75
C ASN A 99 8.93 10.69 -12.00
N PRO A 100 10.25 10.56 -12.26
CA PRO A 100 11.27 11.32 -11.53
C PRO A 100 11.22 12.85 -11.70
N ASP A 101 10.66 13.34 -12.81
CA ASP A 101 10.50 14.79 -13.06
C ASP A 101 9.34 15.39 -12.25
N LEU A 102 8.41 14.57 -11.75
CA LEU A 102 7.25 14.99 -10.98
C LEU A 102 7.65 15.80 -9.73
N LYS A 103 6.95 16.92 -9.49
CA LYS A 103 7.10 17.72 -8.28
C LYS A 103 5.90 17.47 -7.36
N ILE A 104 6.11 17.30 -6.06
CA ILE A 104 5.03 17.04 -5.10
C ILE A 104 5.11 18.07 -3.98
N LEU A 105 4.04 18.83 -3.79
CA LEU A 105 3.95 19.90 -2.79
C LEU A 105 2.85 19.58 -1.79
N LEU A 106 3.01 20.03 -0.54
CA LEU A 106 1.98 19.95 0.48
C LEU A 106 1.20 21.27 0.46
N ALA A 107 -0.10 21.22 0.19
CA ALA A 107 -0.97 22.36 0.48
C ALA A 107 -1.27 22.41 1.98
N ILE A 108 -1.16 23.60 2.55
CA ILE A 108 -1.61 23.87 3.92
C ILE A 108 -2.76 24.87 3.90
N GLY A 109 -3.77 24.63 4.73
CA GLY A 109 -4.96 25.48 4.81
C GLY A 109 -6.22 24.83 4.22
N GLY A 110 -6.80 25.48 3.21
CA GLY A 110 -8.09 25.15 2.60
C GLY A 110 -9.29 25.67 3.39
N TRP A 111 -10.44 25.70 2.71
CA TRP A 111 -11.70 26.33 3.15
C TRP A 111 -12.07 26.07 4.62
N THR A 112 -11.94 24.83 5.09
CA THR A 112 -12.34 24.38 6.43
C THR A 112 -11.34 24.73 7.54
N HIS A 113 -10.08 25.01 7.20
CA HIS A 113 -9.07 25.44 8.16
C HIS A 113 -9.29 26.90 8.60
N GLY A 114 -9.76 27.73 7.66
CA GLY A 114 -10.08 29.14 7.88
C GLY A 114 -8.85 30.02 8.11
N SER A 115 -9.08 31.33 8.28
CA SER A 115 -7.98 32.30 8.35
C SER A 115 -7.27 32.36 9.70
N ALA A 116 -7.92 32.01 10.81
CA ALA A 116 -7.40 32.30 12.16
C ALA A 116 -6.02 31.66 12.48
N PRO A 117 -5.70 30.41 12.07
CA PRO A 117 -4.37 29.84 12.27
C PRO A 117 -3.28 30.60 11.49
N PHE A 118 -3.57 31.03 10.27
CA PHE A 118 -2.66 31.84 9.47
C PHE A 118 -2.48 33.24 10.05
N THR A 119 -3.55 33.93 10.43
CA THR A 119 -3.49 35.24 11.12
C THR A 119 -2.61 35.15 12.36
N ALA A 120 -2.76 34.12 13.19
CA ALA A 120 -1.94 33.92 14.38
C ALA A 120 -0.45 33.67 14.05
N LEU A 121 -0.15 32.93 12.97
CA LEU A 121 1.21 32.72 12.48
C LEU A 121 1.86 34.01 11.97
N VAL A 122 1.12 34.86 11.25
CA VAL A 122 1.68 36.06 10.59
C VAL A 122 1.60 37.34 11.41
N ASP A 123 1.00 37.29 12.61
CA ASP A 123 0.98 38.40 13.57
C ASP A 123 2.39 38.74 14.09
N ASN A 124 3.30 37.76 14.12
CA ASN A 124 4.67 37.89 14.60
C ASN A 124 5.71 37.42 13.55
N THR A 125 6.62 38.31 13.17
CA THR A 125 7.73 37.98 12.24
C THR A 125 8.60 36.83 12.73
N LYS A 126 8.82 36.68 14.05
CA LYS A 126 9.63 35.57 14.59
C LYS A 126 8.92 34.23 14.45
N ASP A 127 7.61 34.18 14.47
CA ASP A 127 6.85 32.95 14.22
C ASP A 127 6.82 32.62 12.72
N MET A 128 6.73 33.61 11.83
CA MET A 128 6.91 33.40 10.38
C MET A 128 8.31 32.85 10.03
N GLU A 129 9.38 33.36 10.67
CA GLU A 129 10.74 32.80 10.51
C GLU A 129 10.82 31.36 11.03
N THR A 130 10.35 31.11 12.25
CA THR A 130 10.41 29.78 12.89
C THR A 130 9.59 28.76 12.10
N PHE A 131 8.44 29.16 11.57
CA PHE A 131 7.62 28.34 10.68
C PHE A 131 8.33 28.01 9.36
N ALA A 132 9.03 28.97 8.74
CA ALA A 132 9.77 28.73 7.52
C ALA A 132 10.93 27.73 7.71
N ASP A 133 11.62 27.80 8.86
CA ASP A 133 12.67 26.86 9.23
C ASP A 133 12.07 25.46 9.54
N ASN A 134 10.96 25.39 10.29
CA ASN A 134 10.24 24.14 10.58
C ASN A 134 9.67 23.48 9.31
N ALA A 135 9.17 24.28 8.36
CA ALA A 135 8.64 23.80 7.09
C ALA A 135 9.72 23.14 6.21
N ILE A 136 10.97 23.60 6.26
CA ILE A 136 12.09 22.90 5.60
C ILE A 136 12.20 21.48 6.15
N GLY A 137 12.32 21.31 7.47
CA GLY A 137 12.45 19.99 8.08
C GLY A 137 11.31 19.07 7.67
N TYR A 138 10.08 19.50 7.96
CA TYR A 138 8.87 18.75 7.66
C TYR A 138 8.77 18.30 6.19
N LEU A 139 9.02 19.20 5.23
CA LEU A 139 8.93 18.90 3.80
C LEU A 139 10.08 18.02 3.30
N ARG A 140 11.28 18.16 3.85
CA ARG A 140 12.42 17.30 3.52
C ARG A 140 12.24 15.89 4.09
N ASP A 141 11.69 15.76 5.30
CA ASP A 141 11.46 14.49 5.97
C ASP A 141 10.39 13.65 5.26
N ILE A 142 9.29 14.27 4.77
CA ILE A 142 8.29 13.59 3.93
C ILE A 142 8.67 13.49 2.44
N ASN A 143 9.90 13.87 2.06
CA ASN A 143 10.40 13.86 0.68
C ASN A 143 9.50 14.66 -0.31
N PHE A 144 9.06 15.86 0.05
CA PHE A 144 8.30 16.76 -0.82
C PHE A 144 9.20 17.84 -1.45
N ASP A 145 8.81 18.31 -2.64
CA ASP A 145 9.52 19.32 -3.44
C ASP A 145 9.17 20.76 -3.04
N GLY A 146 8.14 21.01 -2.23
CA GLY A 146 7.75 22.36 -1.83
C GLY A 146 6.46 22.48 -1.01
N LEU A 147 6.08 23.73 -0.77
CA LEU A 147 4.90 24.13 0.00
C LEU A 147 3.92 24.89 -0.90
N ASP A 148 2.63 24.61 -0.74
CA ASP A 148 1.56 25.42 -1.31
C ASP A 148 0.75 26.11 -0.20
N LEU A 149 0.52 27.41 -0.34
CA LEU A 149 -0.24 28.22 0.61
C LEU A 149 -1.68 28.38 0.14
N ASP A 150 -2.59 27.57 0.69
CA ASP A 150 -4.03 27.68 0.46
C ASP A 150 -4.71 28.41 1.63
N TRP A 151 -4.33 29.67 1.81
CA TRP A 151 -5.03 30.54 2.76
C TRP A 151 -6.25 31.13 2.09
N GLU A 152 -7.44 30.67 2.51
CA GLU A 152 -8.74 31.21 2.07
C GLU A 152 -9.40 32.11 3.13
N TYR A 153 -9.27 33.44 3.12
CA TYR A 153 -8.30 34.28 2.40
C TYR A 153 -7.73 35.35 3.36
N PRO A 154 -6.52 35.90 3.13
CA PRO A 154 -6.02 37.06 3.88
C PRO A 154 -7.00 38.24 3.82
N ALA A 155 -7.04 39.07 4.87
CA ALA A 155 -7.98 40.18 5.06
C ALA A 155 -9.48 39.80 5.01
N ASN A 156 -9.81 38.51 4.97
CA ASN A 156 -11.15 37.98 4.72
C ASN A 156 -11.47 36.82 5.68
N ARG A 157 -12.76 36.44 5.75
CA ARG A 157 -13.27 35.32 6.58
C ARG A 157 -12.80 35.37 8.05
N GLY A 158 -12.65 36.59 8.59
CA GLY A 158 -12.19 36.85 9.97
C GLY A 158 -10.70 37.23 10.12
N SER A 159 -9.92 37.22 9.04
CA SER A 159 -8.57 37.81 9.04
C SER A 159 -8.63 39.35 8.98
N PRO A 160 -7.77 40.07 9.74
CA PRO A 160 -7.68 41.52 9.71
C PRO A 160 -7.00 42.06 8.42
N PRO A 161 -7.29 43.31 7.99
CA PRO A 161 -6.77 43.88 6.73
C PRO A 161 -5.24 43.90 6.61
N GLU A 162 -4.52 44.00 7.74
CA GLU A 162 -3.06 43.96 7.83
C GLU A 162 -2.47 42.67 7.24
N ASP A 163 -3.23 41.57 7.24
CA ASP A 163 -2.77 40.28 6.77
C ASP A 163 -2.48 40.25 5.26
N LYS A 164 -3.02 41.18 4.45
CA LYS A 164 -2.61 41.37 3.04
C LYS A 164 -1.11 41.64 2.91
N GLN A 165 -0.57 42.47 3.80
CA GLN A 165 0.87 42.77 3.84
C GLN A 165 1.65 41.68 4.58
N ARG A 166 1.08 41.07 5.61
CA ARG A 166 1.75 39.99 6.36
C ARG A 166 1.87 38.68 5.55
N PHE A 167 0.88 38.32 4.74
CA PHE A 167 0.98 37.23 3.74
C PHE A 167 2.08 37.53 2.72
N THR A 168 2.14 38.77 2.24
CA THR A 168 3.18 39.26 1.32
C THR A 168 4.59 39.21 1.94
N GLU A 169 4.71 39.26 3.27
CA GLU A 169 5.94 39.09 4.05
C GLU A 169 6.24 37.60 4.36
N LEU A 170 5.24 36.79 4.72
CA LEU A 170 5.37 35.33 4.89
C LEU A 170 5.95 34.68 3.62
N CYS A 171 5.40 35.03 2.46
CA CYS A 171 5.92 34.60 1.16
C CYS A 171 7.37 35.05 0.93
N ARG A 172 7.78 36.22 1.44
CA ARG A 172 9.17 36.72 1.34
C ARG A 172 10.12 35.96 2.27
N ILE A 173 9.63 35.56 3.45
CA ILE A 173 10.40 34.81 4.44
C ILE A 173 10.60 33.37 3.96
N LEU A 174 9.52 32.63 3.68
CA LEU A 174 9.55 31.27 3.16
C LEU A 174 10.46 31.15 1.93
N ARG A 175 10.29 32.05 0.94
CA ARG A 175 11.12 32.05 -0.27
C ARG A 175 12.61 32.16 0.03
N LYS A 176 12.99 33.14 0.86
CA LYS A 176 14.39 33.42 1.21
C LYS A 176 14.98 32.27 2.03
N THR A 177 14.21 31.70 2.95
CA THR A 177 14.61 30.55 3.77
C THR A 177 14.83 29.30 2.92
N PHE A 178 13.92 29.00 1.99
CA PHE A 178 14.09 27.90 1.03
C PHE A 178 15.30 28.13 0.08
N GLU A 179 15.49 29.36 -0.43
CA GLU A 179 16.68 29.71 -1.23
C GLU A 179 17.99 29.53 -0.46
N ASN A 180 18.02 29.89 0.83
CA ASN A 180 19.18 29.66 1.68
C ASN A 180 19.48 28.17 1.87
N GLU A 181 18.47 27.34 2.16
CA GLU A 181 18.68 25.89 2.36
C GLU A 181 19.16 25.19 1.08
N GLY A 182 18.60 25.49 -0.08
CA GLY A 182 19.05 24.91 -1.35
C GLY A 182 20.52 25.25 -1.64
N ASN A 183 20.88 26.53 -1.45
CA ASN A 183 22.26 27.01 -1.64
C ASN A 183 23.25 26.44 -0.61
N GLN A 184 22.83 26.17 0.63
CA GLN A 184 23.69 25.64 1.69
C GLN A 184 23.84 24.11 1.65
N SER A 185 22.78 23.40 1.28
CA SER A 185 22.75 21.92 1.22
C SER A 185 23.21 21.35 -0.12
N GLY A 186 23.25 22.17 -1.18
CA GLY A 186 23.45 21.72 -2.56
C GLY A 186 22.25 21.00 -3.17
N ARG A 187 21.11 20.95 -2.47
CA ARG A 187 19.85 20.35 -2.96
C ARG A 187 19.07 21.32 -3.84
N SER A 188 18.20 20.79 -4.68
CA SER A 188 17.16 21.59 -5.35
C SER A 188 16.31 22.32 -4.30
N ARG A 189 16.28 23.65 -4.39
CA ARG A 189 15.46 24.53 -3.55
C ARG A 189 14.00 24.08 -3.51
N LEU A 190 13.39 24.05 -2.32
CA LEU A 190 11.95 23.84 -2.15
C LEU A 190 11.13 24.90 -2.92
N LEU A 191 10.11 24.46 -3.66
CA LEU A 191 9.15 25.31 -4.35
C LEU A 191 8.22 26.00 -3.33
N LEU A 192 7.73 27.18 -3.68
CA LEU A 192 6.70 27.89 -2.92
C LEU A 192 5.63 28.40 -3.88
N THR A 193 4.38 27.97 -3.70
CA THR A 193 3.24 28.36 -4.53
C THR A 193 2.04 28.76 -3.66
N ALA A 194 0.98 29.30 -4.28
CA ALA A 194 -0.24 29.63 -3.57
C ALA A 194 -1.48 29.45 -4.46
N ALA A 195 -2.55 28.90 -3.87
CA ALA A 195 -3.90 29.05 -4.39
C ALA A 195 -4.41 30.46 -4.05
N VAL A 196 -5.10 31.10 -5.01
CA VAL A 196 -5.55 32.49 -4.86
C VAL A 196 -6.96 32.70 -5.41
N ALA A 197 -7.71 33.60 -4.78
CA ALA A 197 -9.06 33.96 -5.23
C ALA A 197 -9.10 34.51 -6.68
N ALA A 198 -10.23 34.30 -7.35
CA ALA A 198 -10.55 34.90 -8.65
C ALA A 198 -11.33 36.24 -8.55
N GLY A 199 -12.21 36.38 -7.56
CA GLY A 199 -13.12 37.53 -7.44
C GLY A 199 -12.42 38.83 -7.06
N GLU A 200 -12.72 39.91 -7.80
CA GLU A 200 -12.02 41.21 -7.73
C GLU A 200 -11.90 41.77 -6.31
N GLU A 201 -13.01 41.87 -5.57
CA GLU A 201 -13.04 42.37 -4.19
C GLU A 201 -12.14 41.54 -3.24
N THR A 202 -12.15 40.21 -3.38
CA THR A 202 -11.30 39.32 -2.57
C THR A 202 -9.83 39.45 -2.96
N VAL A 203 -9.52 39.60 -4.24
CA VAL A 203 -8.14 39.78 -4.73
C VAL A 203 -7.57 41.12 -4.25
N ASP A 204 -8.32 42.21 -4.40
CA ASP A 204 -7.90 43.55 -4.00
C ASP A 204 -7.80 43.70 -2.48
N SER A 205 -8.63 43.00 -1.69
CA SER A 205 -8.51 42.98 -0.23
C SER A 205 -7.39 42.07 0.28
N ALA A 206 -7.17 40.90 -0.34
CA ALA A 206 -6.25 39.88 0.18
C ALA A 206 -4.79 39.99 -0.29
N TYR A 207 -4.52 40.45 -1.52
CA TYR A 207 -3.20 40.24 -2.15
C TYR A 207 -2.54 41.53 -2.68
N ASP A 208 -1.22 41.62 -2.53
CA ASP A 208 -0.37 42.52 -3.33
C ASP A 208 0.20 41.71 -4.51
N ILE A 209 -0.54 41.70 -5.62
CA ILE A 209 -0.31 40.83 -6.79
C ILE A 209 1.14 40.95 -7.28
N ALA A 210 1.64 42.17 -7.46
CA ALA A 210 3.00 42.44 -7.90
C ALA A 210 4.01 41.94 -6.87
N ALA A 211 3.84 42.31 -5.59
CA ALA A 211 4.80 42.00 -4.55
C ALA A 211 4.91 40.50 -4.22
N ILE A 212 3.89 39.67 -4.49
CA ILE A 212 3.98 38.21 -4.36
C ILE A 212 4.48 37.53 -5.65
N SER A 213 3.96 37.92 -6.81
CA SER A 213 4.28 37.26 -8.09
C SER A 213 5.72 37.49 -8.54
N GLN A 214 6.26 38.69 -8.28
CA GLN A 214 7.57 39.12 -8.76
C GLN A 214 8.70 38.66 -7.82
N GLY A 215 8.87 37.34 -7.75
CA GLY A 215 10.06 36.69 -7.19
C GLY A 215 9.84 35.92 -5.88
N LYS A 216 8.68 36.04 -5.21
CA LYS A 216 8.42 35.31 -3.96
C LYS A 216 7.87 33.90 -4.21
N ILE A 217 6.85 33.77 -5.05
CA ILE A 217 6.24 32.48 -5.39
C ILE A 217 6.61 31.99 -6.81
N ASP A 218 6.62 30.68 -7.01
CA ASP A 218 6.98 29.99 -8.26
C ASP A 218 5.78 29.79 -9.20
N GLY A 219 4.57 29.85 -8.67
CA GLY A 219 3.30 29.66 -9.38
C GLY A 219 2.14 30.25 -8.59
N VAL A 220 1.10 30.64 -9.32
CA VAL A 220 -0.16 31.22 -8.84
C VAL A 220 -1.30 30.41 -9.45
N TRP A 221 -2.05 29.68 -8.62
CA TRP A 221 -3.22 28.92 -9.09
C TRP A 221 -4.48 29.76 -8.86
N THR A 222 -5.04 30.35 -9.92
CA THR A 222 -6.25 31.17 -9.79
C THR A 222 -7.49 30.29 -9.65
N TRP A 223 -8.25 30.53 -8.58
CA TRP A 223 -9.38 29.70 -8.18
C TRP A 223 -10.73 30.37 -8.47
N GLU A 224 -11.43 29.86 -9.50
CA GLU A 224 -12.71 30.38 -9.95
C GLU A 224 -13.88 29.76 -9.17
N ASN A 225 -14.38 30.47 -8.14
CA ASN A 225 -15.50 30.04 -7.29
C ASN A 225 -16.90 30.27 -7.91
N SER A 226 -16.97 30.83 -9.12
CA SER A 226 -18.23 31.03 -9.85
C SER A 226 -18.99 29.70 -10.08
N HIS A 227 -20.30 29.72 -9.84
CA HIS A 227 -21.16 28.53 -9.74
C HIS A 227 -21.27 27.66 -11.02
N ASN A 228 -20.74 28.14 -12.14
CA ASN A 228 -20.69 27.42 -13.42
C ASN A 228 -19.26 27.32 -13.98
N SER A 229 -18.23 27.72 -13.22
CA SER A 229 -16.84 27.91 -13.66
C SER A 229 -16.68 28.45 -15.11
N PRO A 230 -17.32 29.59 -15.46
CA PRO A 230 -17.37 30.07 -16.83
C PRO A 230 -16.02 30.64 -17.27
N LEU A 231 -15.62 30.42 -18.52
CA LEU A 231 -14.40 31.01 -19.08
C LEU A 231 -14.57 32.51 -19.37
N TYR A 232 -15.77 32.91 -19.79
CA TYR A 232 -16.14 34.29 -20.12
C TYR A 232 -17.48 34.66 -19.47
N ALA A 233 -17.74 35.95 -19.29
CA ALA A 233 -19.06 36.44 -18.89
C ALA A 233 -20.08 36.44 -20.05
N ARG A 234 -21.37 36.45 -19.72
CA ARG A 234 -22.47 36.65 -20.67
C ARG A 234 -22.69 38.13 -20.98
N SER A 235 -23.27 38.40 -22.14
CA SER A 235 -23.72 39.73 -22.56
C SER A 235 -24.77 40.34 -21.61
N ASP A 236 -25.67 39.56 -21.03
CA ASP A 236 -26.80 40.00 -20.19
C ASP A 236 -26.56 39.94 -18.67
N GLU A 237 -25.41 39.44 -18.21
CA GLU A 237 -25.01 39.48 -16.80
C GLU A 237 -24.83 40.92 -16.26
N SER A 238 -24.98 41.11 -14.95
CA SER A 238 -24.69 42.41 -14.31
C SER A 238 -23.20 42.77 -14.37
N THR A 239 -22.86 44.04 -14.14
CA THR A 239 -21.46 44.50 -14.07
C THR A 239 -20.65 43.74 -13.01
N GLU A 240 -21.29 43.36 -11.91
CA GLU A 240 -20.72 42.57 -10.81
C GLU A 240 -20.54 41.10 -11.22
N GLN A 241 -21.55 40.48 -11.82
CA GLN A 241 -21.47 39.10 -12.33
C GLN A 241 -20.37 38.94 -13.41
N LYS A 242 -20.12 40.00 -14.19
CA LYS A 242 -19.08 40.06 -15.22
C LYS A 242 -17.63 40.00 -14.69
N THR A 243 -17.41 40.01 -13.37
CA THR A 243 -16.09 39.74 -12.76
C THR A 243 -15.88 38.28 -12.39
N LEU A 244 -16.94 37.46 -12.35
CA LEU A 244 -16.96 36.08 -11.83
C LEU A 244 -16.75 35.03 -12.94
N ASN A 245 -15.63 35.17 -13.67
CA ASN A 245 -15.23 34.29 -14.78
C ASN A 245 -13.70 34.27 -14.96
N GLN A 246 -13.21 33.15 -15.51
CA GLN A 246 -11.78 32.87 -15.58
C GLN A 246 -11.01 33.91 -16.40
N GLU A 247 -11.55 34.43 -17.52
CA GLU A 247 -10.85 35.49 -18.28
C GLU A 247 -10.68 36.76 -17.44
N TYR A 248 -11.72 37.19 -16.70
CA TYR A 248 -11.63 38.39 -15.87
C TYR A 248 -10.55 38.23 -14.78
N ALA A 249 -10.61 37.13 -14.02
CA ALA A 249 -9.64 36.83 -12.97
C ALA A 249 -8.20 36.76 -13.52
N ILE A 250 -8.00 36.07 -14.63
CA ILE A 250 -6.69 35.94 -15.28
C ILE A 250 -6.17 37.31 -15.74
N ASN A 251 -7.03 38.13 -16.35
CA ASN A 251 -6.64 39.48 -16.76
C ASN A 251 -6.33 40.38 -15.55
N LEU A 252 -7.04 40.26 -14.43
CA LEU A 252 -6.77 40.99 -13.19
C LEU A 252 -5.37 40.66 -12.64
N TRP A 253 -5.03 39.37 -12.52
CA TRP A 253 -3.70 38.93 -12.07
C TRP A 253 -2.58 39.35 -13.05
N LEU A 254 -2.80 39.28 -14.37
CA LEU A 254 -1.84 39.79 -15.36
C LEU A 254 -1.64 41.31 -15.28
N ASN A 255 -2.72 42.08 -15.13
CA ASN A 255 -2.68 43.55 -15.01
C ASN A 255 -2.03 43.98 -13.69
N GLY A 256 -2.22 43.22 -12.61
CA GLY A 256 -1.50 43.36 -11.34
C GLY A 256 -0.01 42.99 -11.39
N GLY A 257 0.51 42.56 -12.56
CA GLY A 257 1.93 42.35 -12.78
C GLY A 257 2.43 40.91 -12.56
N THR A 258 1.55 39.91 -12.58
CA THR A 258 1.96 38.50 -12.53
C THR A 258 2.60 38.05 -13.86
N PRO A 259 3.80 37.43 -13.85
CA PRO A 259 4.38 36.84 -15.05
C PRO A 259 3.53 35.69 -15.60
N LYS A 260 3.30 35.66 -16.92
CA LYS A 260 2.37 34.71 -17.57
C LYS A 260 2.73 33.24 -17.29
N GLU A 261 4.02 32.93 -17.29
CA GLU A 261 4.58 31.60 -17.05
C GLU A 261 4.39 31.09 -15.61
N LYS A 262 4.00 31.99 -14.68
CA LYS A 262 3.61 31.66 -13.30
C LYS A 262 2.10 31.62 -13.09
N LEU A 263 1.30 32.18 -13.99
CA LEU A 263 -0.16 32.22 -13.85
C LEU A 263 -0.78 30.96 -14.46
N ILE A 264 -1.59 30.26 -13.67
CA ILE A 264 -2.04 28.89 -13.95
C ILE A 264 -3.54 28.79 -13.72
N VAL A 265 -4.25 28.27 -14.72
CA VAL A 265 -5.72 28.32 -14.78
C VAL A 265 -6.34 27.13 -14.05
N GLY A 266 -7.05 27.39 -12.95
CA GLY A 266 -7.83 26.39 -12.23
C GLY A 266 -9.05 25.90 -13.03
N MET A 267 -9.32 24.60 -12.96
CA MET A 267 -10.47 23.94 -13.57
C MET A 267 -11.08 22.94 -12.57
N GLY A 268 -12.40 22.93 -12.43
CA GLY A 268 -13.07 22.07 -11.46
C GLY A 268 -13.47 20.75 -12.09
N LEU A 269 -12.95 19.62 -11.61
CA LEU A 269 -13.38 18.27 -12.06
C LEU A 269 -14.68 17.84 -11.35
N TYR A 270 -15.54 18.83 -11.09
CA TYR A 270 -16.77 18.76 -10.30
C TYR A 270 -17.73 19.84 -10.78
N GLY A 271 -18.96 19.82 -10.27
CA GLY A 271 -19.91 20.90 -10.46
C GLY A 271 -20.59 21.34 -9.17
N ARG A 272 -20.94 22.63 -9.10
CA ARG A 272 -21.82 23.16 -8.04
C ARG A 272 -23.27 22.89 -8.44
N SER A 273 -23.98 22.17 -7.58
CA SER A 273 -25.36 21.74 -7.83
C SER A 273 -26.37 22.58 -7.06
N PHE A 274 -27.56 22.75 -7.62
CA PHE A 274 -28.61 23.61 -7.09
C PHE A 274 -29.97 22.91 -7.19
N LYS A 275 -30.80 23.14 -6.18
CA LYS A 275 -32.23 22.84 -6.24
C LYS A 275 -32.94 24.08 -6.74
N MET A 276 -33.69 23.99 -7.82
CA MET A 276 -34.36 25.14 -8.46
C MET A 276 -35.62 25.55 -7.68
N ALA A 277 -35.83 26.86 -7.52
CA ALA A 277 -37.05 27.43 -6.94
C ALA A 277 -38.18 27.64 -7.97
N SER A 278 -37.94 27.28 -9.23
CA SER A 278 -38.87 27.43 -10.34
C SER A 278 -38.72 26.29 -11.34
N SER A 279 -39.66 26.15 -12.27
CA SER A 279 -39.59 25.20 -13.39
C SER A 279 -38.63 25.62 -14.52
N SER A 280 -37.82 26.66 -14.32
CA SER A 280 -36.84 27.15 -15.29
C SER A 280 -35.43 26.69 -14.91
N HIS A 281 -34.76 26.03 -15.86
CA HIS A 281 -33.38 25.55 -15.74
C HIS A 281 -32.36 26.49 -16.41
N ALA A 282 -32.81 27.62 -16.95
CA ALA A 282 -31.93 28.59 -17.59
C ALA A 282 -30.99 29.26 -16.57
N LEU A 283 -29.72 29.44 -16.94
CA LEU A 283 -28.73 30.19 -16.15
C LEU A 283 -29.28 31.58 -15.76
N GLY A 284 -29.29 31.87 -14.46
CA GLY A 284 -29.92 33.05 -13.86
C GLY A 284 -31.29 32.81 -13.23
N SER A 285 -31.86 31.61 -13.36
CA SER A 285 -33.10 31.22 -12.67
C SER A 285 -32.86 31.02 -11.16
N PRO A 286 -33.85 31.34 -10.30
CA PRO A 286 -33.65 31.28 -8.85
C PRO A 286 -33.52 29.85 -8.32
N ALA A 287 -32.58 29.65 -7.39
CA ALA A 287 -32.40 28.43 -6.62
C ALA A 287 -33.09 28.52 -5.24
N ALA A 288 -33.56 27.38 -4.75
CA ALA A 288 -34.11 27.20 -3.40
C ALA A 288 -33.04 26.72 -2.39
N GLY A 289 -31.85 26.32 -2.87
CA GLY A 289 -30.74 25.84 -2.06
C GLY A 289 -29.75 25.03 -2.90
N GLY A 290 -28.78 24.39 -2.24
CA GLY A 290 -27.91 23.40 -2.88
C GLY A 290 -28.69 22.21 -3.45
N GLY A 291 -28.14 21.59 -4.49
CA GLY A 291 -28.69 20.37 -5.09
C GLY A 291 -28.57 19.15 -4.16
N ALA A 292 -29.28 18.08 -4.51
CA ALA A 292 -29.19 16.81 -3.81
C ALA A 292 -27.73 16.31 -3.75
N ALA A 293 -27.37 15.69 -2.62
CA ALA A 293 -26.02 15.21 -2.39
C ALA A 293 -25.63 14.08 -3.35
N GLY A 294 -24.37 14.11 -3.81
CA GLY A 294 -23.83 13.04 -4.65
C GLY A 294 -23.85 11.67 -3.97
N ARG A 295 -24.02 10.60 -4.76
CA ARG A 295 -24.08 9.21 -4.26
C ARG A 295 -22.82 8.82 -3.49
N TYR A 296 -21.67 9.34 -3.89
CA TYR A 296 -20.34 8.99 -3.39
C TYR A 296 -19.65 10.19 -2.72
N THR A 297 -19.83 11.40 -3.24
CA THR A 297 -19.28 12.63 -2.63
C THR A 297 -20.02 13.04 -1.35
N LYS A 298 -21.31 12.69 -1.21
CA LYS A 298 -22.18 12.95 -0.05
C LYS A 298 -22.40 14.43 0.35
N GLU A 299 -21.77 15.40 -0.33
CA GLU A 299 -21.97 16.83 -0.11
C GLU A 299 -23.19 17.34 -0.90
N ALA A 300 -24.13 18.01 -0.22
CA ALA A 300 -25.25 18.69 -0.88
C ALA A 300 -24.76 20.02 -1.49
N GLY A 301 -25.18 20.30 -2.73
CA GLY A 301 -24.66 21.42 -3.51
C GLY A 301 -23.37 21.14 -4.30
N PHE A 302 -22.93 19.88 -4.35
CA PHE A 302 -21.71 19.43 -5.01
C PHE A 302 -21.93 18.09 -5.71
N LEU A 303 -21.31 17.89 -6.88
CA LEU A 303 -21.25 16.61 -7.59
C LEU A 303 -19.88 16.49 -8.27
N SER A 304 -19.24 15.32 -8.20
CA SER A 304 -18.03 15.03 -9.00
C SER A 304 -18.34 14.96 -10.50
N PHE A 305 -17.32 15.06 -11.38
CA PHE A 305 -17.53 14.86 -12.81
C PHE A 305 -18.15 13.49 -13.10
N TYR A 306 -17.68 12.42 -12.45
CA TYR A 306 -18.28 11.10 -12.61
C TYR A 306 -19.76 11.09 -12.16
N GLU A 307 -20.16 11.75 -11.08
CA GLU A 307 -21.57 11.84 -10.66
C GLU A 307 -22.44 12.62 -11.65
N VAL A 308 -21.95 13.74 -12.21
CA VAL A 308 -22.67 14.47 -13.26
C VAL A 308 -22.81 13.62 -14.53
N CYS A 309 -21.76 12.91 -14.91
CA CYS A 309 -21.78 11.95 -16.02
C CYS A 309 -22.81 10.82 -15.81
N HIS A 310 -22.82 10.16 -14.64
CA HIS A 310 -23.84 9.14 -14.34
C HIS A 310 -25.25 9.73 -14.41
N ASN A 311 -25.44 10.96 -13.95
CA ASN A 311 -26.71 11.67 -14.02
C ASN A 311 -27.15 11.90 -15.48
N LEU A 312 -26.25 12.32 -16.37
CA LEU A 312 -26.50 12.43 -17.81
C LEU A 312 -26.89 11.07 -18.43
N ALA A 313 -26.15 10.00 -18.12
CA ALA A 313 -26.49 8.65 -18.56
C ALA A 313 -27.87 8.18 -18.05
N ASN A 314 -28.29 8.65 -16.86
CA ASN A 314 -29.62 8.44 -16.30
C ASN A 314 -30.66 9.50 -16.75
N GLY A 315 -30.44 10.15 -17.89
CA GLY A 315 -31.42 11.04 -18.53
C GLY A 315 -31.58 12.40 -17.85
N TRP A 316 -30.48 13.01 -17.41
CA TRP A 316 -30.39 14.47 -17.23
C TRP A 316 -30.12 15.14 -18.59
N SER A 317 -30.64 16.34 -18.78
CA SER A 317 -30.40 17.15 -19.98
C SER A 317 -29.09 17.94 -19.85
N ARG A 318 -28.13 17.75 -20.77
CA ARG A 318 -26.95 18.64 -20.93
C ARG A 318 -27.31 19.84 -21.80
N VAL A 319 -26.85 21.03 -21.42
CA VAL A 319 -26.89 22.26 -22.23
C VAL A 319 -25.51 22.91 -22.24
N TRP A 320 -25.04 23.30 -23.42
CA TRP A 320 -23.82 24.10 -23.58
C TRP A 320 -24.17 25.59 -23.59
N ASN A 321 -23.51 26.42 -22.78
CA ASN A 321 -23.56 27.87 -22.91
C ASN A 321 -22.40 28.33 -23.80
N ASP A 322 -22.71 28.92 -24.96
CA ASP A 322 -21.69 29.33 -25.92
C ASP A 322 -21.09 30.73 -25.69
N GLU A 323 -21.66 31.54 -24.79
CA GLU A 323 -20.98 32.76 -24.32
C GLU A 323 -19.96 32.39 -23.24
N GLN A 324 -20.39 31.67 -22.20
CA GLN A 324 -19.54 31.23 -21.07
C GLN A 324 -18.53 30.12 -21.41
N LYS A 325 -18.72 29.42 -22.53
CA LYS A 325 -17.94 28.25 -23.00
C LYS A 325 -17.86 27.10 -21.97
N VAL A 326 -18.98 26.81 -21.33
CA VAL A 326 -19.09 25.78 -20.28
C VAL A 326 -20.48 25.13 -20.28
N PRO A 327 -20.62 23.83 -19.96
CA PRO A 327 -21.92 23.18 -19.90
C PRO A 327 -22.59 23.30 -18.52
N TYR A 328 -23.91 23.07 -18.51
CA TYR A 328 -24.66 22.72 -17.31
C TYR A 328 -25.58 21.52 -17.60
N ALA A 329 -26.02 20.83 -16.56
CA ALA A 329 -26.95 19.71 -16.66
C ALA A 329 -28.12 19.86 -15.69
N TYR A 330 -29.30 19.33 -16.02
CA TYR A 330 -30.47 19.38 -15.13
C TYR A 330 -31.44 18.20 -15.29
N LYS A 331 -32.23 17.93 -14.24
CA LYS A 331 -33.38 17.01 -14.27
C LYS A 331 -34.36 17.32 -13.13
N GLY A 332 -35.66 17.42 -13.43
CA GLY A 332 -36.67 17.73 -12.41
C GLY A 332 -36.44 19.12 -11.82
N ASP A 333 -36.21 19.20 -10.51
CA ASP A 333 -35.80 20.43 -9.81
C ASP A 333 -34.29 20.50 -9.53
N GLN A 334 -33.48 19.56 -10.05
CA GLN A 334 -32.04 19.51 -9.86
C GLN A 334 -31.29 20.12 -11.05
N TRP A 335 -30.21 20.85 -10.77
CA TRP A 335 -29.36 21.55 -11.73
C TRP A 335 -27.88 21.46 -11.28
N VAL A 336 -26.93 21.45 -12.21
CA VAL A 336 -25.48 21.48 -11.91
C VAL A 336 -24.68 22.16 -13.02
N GLY A 337 -23.78 23.06 -12.65
CA GLY A 337 -22.80 23.70 -13.54
C GLY A 337 -21.43 23.09 -13.33
N TYR A 338 -20.75 22.64 -14.39
CA TYR A 338 -19.61 21.72 -14.30
C TYR A 338 -18.68 21.82 -15.54
N ASP A 339 -17.43 21.37 -15.45
CA ASP A 339 -16.56 21.19 -16.62
C ASP A 339 -16.70 19.79 -17.25
N ASP A 340 -16.54 19.70 -18.57
CA ASP A 340 -16.37 18.43 -19.29
C ASP A 340 -15.34 18.53 -20.43
N LEU A 341 -15.16 17.46 -21.19
CA LEU A 341 -14.21 17.37 -22.30
C LEU A 341 -14.30 18.55 -23.29
N GLN A 342 -15.48 19.16 -23.47
CA GLN A 342 -15.66 20.33 -24.33
C GLN A 342 -15.10 21.61 -23.69
N SER A 343 -15.47 21.91 -22.44
CA SER A 343 -14.99 23.12 -21.76
C SER A 343 -13.51 23.02 -21.37
N ILE A 344 -13.05 21.86 -20.89
CA ILE A 344 -11.62 21.56 -20.68
C ILE A 344 -10.80 21.81 -21.95
N THR A 345 -11.31 21.42 -23.13
CA THR A 345 -10.62 21.69 -24.40
C THR A 345 -10.51 23.19 -24.67
N VAL A 346 -11.61 23.95 -24.55
CA VAL A 346 -11.61 25.41 -24.79
C VAL A 346 -10.74 26.16 -23.77
N LYS A 347 -10.77 25.77 -22.48
CA LYS A 347 -9.93 26.35 -21.43
C LYS A 347 -8.44 26.05 -21.65
N ALA A 348 -8.08 24.84 -22.09
CA ALA A 348 -6.71 24.50 -22.46
C ALA A 348 -6.22 25.24 -23.73
N GLU A 349 -7.11 25.50 -24.69
CA GLU A 349 -6.79 26.37 -25.83
C GLU A 349 -6.60 27.83 -25.41
N TYR A 350 -7.42 28.34 -24.47
CA TYR A 350 -7.23 29.66 -23.89
C TYR A 350 -5.87 29.80 -23.17
N VAL A 351 -5.45 28.81 -22.38
CA VAL A 351 -4.12 28.73 -21.75
C VAL A 351 -3.00 28.90 -22.79
N LYS A 352 -3.08 28.15 -23.90
CA LYS A 352 -2.12 28.25 -25.02
C LYS A 352 -2.15 29.63 -25.68
N ASN A 353 -3.34 30.12 -26.04
CA ASN A 353 -3.53 31.36 -26.80
C ASN A 353 -3.13 32.62 -26.02
N LYS A 354 -3.33 32.65 -24.69
CA LYS A 354 -2.87 33.73 -23.82
C LYS A 354 -1.38 33.59 -23.46
N GLY A 355 -0.77 32.42 -23.66
CA GLY A 355 0.63 32.13 -23.34
C GLY A 355 0.89 31.95 -21.85
N LEU A 356 -0.04 31.31 -21.13
CA LEU A 356 0.00 31.09 -19.68
C LEU A 356 0.84 29.87 -19.31
N GLY A 357 1.25 29.76 -18.05
CA GLY A 357 2.15 28.69 -17.59
C GLY A 357 1.57 27.28 -17.58
N GLY A 358 0.25 27.12 -17.75
CA GLY A 358 -0.44 25.82 -17.75
C GLY A 358 -1.81 25.82 -17.07
N SER A 359 -2.22 24.66 -16.57
CA SER A 359 -3.50 24.41 -15.91
C SER A 359 -3.34 23.78 -14.51
N MET A 360 -4.30 24.06 -13.63
CA MET A 360 -4.47 23.42 -12.34
C MET A 360 -5.85 22.75 -12.30
N VAL A 361 -5.98 21.59 -11.64
CA VAL A 361 -7.27 20.93 -11.41
C VAL A 361 -7.57 20.71 -9.93
N TRP A 362 -8.81 20.98 -9.54
CA TRP A 362 -9.41 20.49 -8.30
C TRP A 362 -10.55 19.53 -8.61
N ALA A 363 -10.44 18.24 -8.30
CA ALA A 363 -9.29 17.47 -7.86
C ALA A 363 -9.30 16.15 -8.64
N MET A 364 -8.16 15.46 -8.75
CA MET A 364 -8.09 14.25 -9.60
C MET A 364 -9.06 13.15 -9.15
N ASP A 365 -9.27 13.03 -7.84
CA ASP A 365 -10.23 12.10 -7.23
C ASP A 365 -11.71 12.40 -7.58
N LEU A 366 -11.99 13.45 -8.36
CA LEU A 366 -13.32 13.85 -8.86
C LEU A 366 -13.48 13.62 -10.37
N ASP A 367 -12.38 13.38 -11.11
CA ASP A 367 -12.41 12.86 -12.49
C ASP A 367 -12.87 11.38 -12.49
N ASP A 368 -13.23 10.84 -13.65
CA ASP A 368 -13.57 9.42 -13.75
C ASP A 368 -12.32 8.52 -13.85
N PHE A 369 -11.65 8.32 -12.72
CA PHE A 369 -10.57 7.33 -12.59
C PHE A 369 -11.03 5.88 -12.75
N THR A 370 -12.34 5.62 -12.70
CA THR A 370 -12.93 4.27 -12.78
C THR A 370 -13.30 3.85 -14.21
N ASN A 371 -13.34 4.79 -15.16
CA ASN A 371 -13.93 4.63 -16.50
C ASN A 371 -15.40 4.16 -16.47
N SER A 372 -16.17 4.54 -15.45
CA SER A 372 -17.61 4.25 -15.38
C SER A 372 -18.43 5.01 -16.44
N CYS A 373 -17.90 6.14 -16.92
CA CYS A 373 -18.46 6.95 -17.99
C CYS A 373 -18.19 6.41 -19.39
N GLY A 374 -17.23 5.48 -19.54
CA GLY A 374 -16.79 4.98 -20.84
C GLY A 374 -15.96 5.97 -21.67
N PHE A 375 -15.45 7.06 -21.08
CA PHE A 375 -14.61 8.05 -21.76
C PHE A 375 -13.10 7.76 -21.65
N GLY A 376 -12.70 6.66 -21.03
CA GLY A 376 -11.34 6.36 -20.59
C GLY A 376 -11.15 6.61 -19.09
N ILE A 377 -9.99 6.22 -18.57
CA ILE A 377 -9.58 6.51 -17.18
C ILE A 377 -9.07 7.96 -17.11
N ASN A 378 -9.50 8.72 -16.11
CA ASN A 378 -9.16 10.13 -15.92
C ASN A 378 -9.35 10.95 -17.23
N PRO A 379 -10.56 10.97 -17.82
CA PRO A 379 -10.79 11.52 -19.15
C PRO A 379 -10.49 13.02 -19.24
N LEU A 380 -10.80 13.82 -18.22
CA LEU A 380 -10.54 15.26 -18.23
C LEU A 380 -9.04 15.54 -18.10
N MET A 381 -8.35 14.86 -17.19
CA MET A 381 -6.90 14.97 -17.04
C MET A 381 -6.11 14.42 -18.23
N SER A 382 -6.58 13.34 -18.86
CA SER A 382 -6.01 12.82 -20.11
C SER A 382 -6.13 13.83 -21.25
N LYS A 383 -7.27 14.55 -21.33
CA LYS A 383 -7.45 15.64 -22.31
C LYS A 383 -6.52 16.83 -22.03
N LEU A 384 -6.28 17.18 -20.76
CA LEU A 384 -5.28 18.20 -20.39
C LEU A 384 -3.85 17.77 -20.75
N LYS A 385 -3.48 16.50 -20.54
CA LYS A 385 -2.17 15.92 -20.94
C LYS A 385 -1.94 16.01 -22.45
N GLU A 386 -2.95 15.70 -23.26
CA GLU A 386 -2.92 15.84 -24.72
C GLU A 386 -2.72 17.31 -25.14
N LEU A 387 -3.51 18.23 -24.56
CA LEU A 387 -3.58 19.62 -25.01
C LEU A 387 -2.48 20.52 -24.46
N LEU A 388 -1.83 20.17 -23.33
CA LEU A 388 -0.82 20.95 -22.62
C LEU A 388 0.43 20.08 -22.31
N PRO A 389 1.23 19.71 -23.32
CA PRO A 389 2.39 18.84 -23.15
C PRO A 389 3.59 19.50 -22.44
N THR A 390 4.49 18.67 -21.92
CA THR A 390 5.75 19.09 -21.27
C THR A 390 6.91 19.39 -22.22
N ASN A 391 6.88 18.86 -23.46
CA ASN A 391 7.96 19.04 -24.45
C ASN A 391 7.39 19.62 -25.75
N SER A 392 7.55 20.92 -25.95
CA SER A 392 7.01 21.65 -27.10
C SER A 392 8.08 21.94 -28.16
N VAL A 393 8.32 20.99 -29.07
CA VAL A 393 8.94 21.31 -30.36
C VAL A 393 7.91 22.09 -31.19
N VAL A 394 8.07 23.40 -31.28
CA VAL A 394 7.16 24.28 -32.04
C VAL A 394 7.25 23.94 -33.54
N PRO A 395 6.16 23.48 -34.19
CA PRO A 395 6.15 23.28 -35.63
C PRO A 395 6.11 24.65 -36.32
N THR A 396 7.19 25.06 -36.97
CA THR A 396 7.31 26.35 -37.68
C THR A 396 6.60 26.33 -39.06
N GLY A 397 5.35 25.86 -39.07
CA GLY A 397 4.48 25.79 -40.24
C GLY A 397 3.60 27.02 -40.40
N ASN A 398 4.07 28.02 -41.16
CA ASN A 398 3.29 29.22 -41.47
C ASN A 398 2.10 28.86 -42.39
N PRO A 399 0.86 29.35 -42.15
CA PRO A 399 -0.33 28.79 -42.78
C PRO A 399 -0.47 29.20 -44.26
N LYS A 400 -0.97 28.27 -45.08
CA LYS A 400 -1.59 28.57 -46.37
C LYS A 400 -2.96 27.91 -46.47
N THR A 401 -3.93 28.72 -46.85
CA THR A 401 -5.36 28.40 -46.87
C THR A 401 -5.76 27.56 -48.09
N GLN A 402 -6.55 26.51 -47.85
CA GLN A 402 -7.66 26.12 -48.74
C GLN A 402 -8.87 25.68 -47.91
N ALA A 403 -10.04 26.14 -48.34
CA ALA A 403 -11.39 25.83 -47.87
C ALA A 403 -12.34 26.10 -49.07
N PRO A 404 -13.64 25.74 -49.03
CA PRO A 404 -14.41 25.10 -47.95
C PRO A 404 -15.22 23.87 -48.42
N SER A 405 -15.95 23.23 -47.48
CA SER A 405 -17.33 22.78 -47.70
C SER A 405 -18.03 22.54 -46.35
N SER A 406 -19.35 22.65 -46.30
CA SER A 406 -20.14 22.53 -45.07
C SER A 406 -21.36 21.63 -45.23
N SER A 407 -21.72 20.88 -44.18
CA SER A 407 -23.08 20.41 -43.87
C SER A 407 -23.12 19.76 -42.48
N LYS A 408 -24.31 19.72 -41.87
CA LYS A 408 -24.55 19.23 -40.50
C LYS A 408 -24.84 17.72 -40.47
N PRO A 409 -24.53 17.01 -39.37
CA PRO A 409 -25.32 15.86 -38.94
C PRO A 409 -26.60 16.32 -38.22
N THR A 410 -27.67 15.53 -38.32
CA THR A 410 -28.93 15.71 -37.55
C THR A 410 -29.52 14.32 -37.24
N GLU A 411 -30.03 14.12 -36.03
CA GLU A 411 -30.72 12.88 -35.63
C GLU A 411 -32.16 12.79 -36.19
N SER A 412 -32.74 11.58 -36.23
CA SER A 412 -34.09 11.28 -35.70
C SER A 412 -34.53 9.82 -35.93
N LEU A 413 -35.65 9.42 -35.30
CA LEU A 413 -36.05 8.05 -35.01
C LEU A 413 -36.81 7.30 -36.14
N ASN A 414 -36.74 5.96 -36.08
CA ASN A 414 -37.77 4.95 -36.38
C ASN A 414 -39.00 5.33 -37.24
N THR A 415 -39.25 4.59 -38.35
CA THR A 415 -40.27 3.50 -38.43
C THR A 415 -40.46 2.93 -39.85
N ALA A 416 -41.11 1.76 -39.93
CA ALA A 416 -41.84 1.18 -41.07
C ALA A 416 -41.09 0.50 -42.27
N LYS A 417 -41.66 -0.66 -42.64
CA LYS A 417 -41.52 -1.47 -43.88
C LYS A 417 -42.65 -1.00 -44.85
N PRO A 418 -42.78 -1.35 -46.17
CA PRO A 418 -42.17 -2.54 -46.79
C PRO A 418 -41.86 -2.60 -48.33
N THR A 419 -41.18 -3.70 -48.71
CA THR A 419 -41.29 -4.51 -49.96
C THR A 419 -40.56 -4.14 -51.27
N GLN A 420 -40.05 -5.22 -51.92
CA GLN A 420 -39.72 -5.42 -53.36
C GLN A 420 -38.51 -4.61 -53.94
N THR A 421 -37.69 -5.12 -54.89
CA THR A 421 -37.44 -6.47 -55.47
C THR A 421 -36.15 -6.44 -56.31
N VAL A 422 -35.36 -7.54 -56.35
CA VAL A 422 -34.58 -8.07 -57.53
C VAL A 422 -33.47 -7.13 -58.10
N SER A 423 -32.24 -7.56 -58.46
CA SER A 423 -31.79 -8.83 -59.07
C SER A 423 -30.35 -9.24 -58.71
N THR A 424 -29.91 -10.38 -59.27
CA THR A 424 -28.59 -11.02 -59.13
C THR A 424 -27.54 -10.51 -60.13
N ASN A 425 -26.25 -10.72 -59.84
CA ASN A 425 -25.38 -11.64 -60.60
C ASN A 425 -23.95 -11.79 -60.01
N GLN A 426 -23.20 -12.78 -60.50
CA GLN A 426 -21.96 -13.32 -59.90
C GLN A 426 -20.85 -13.52 -61.01
N PRO A 427 -19.74 -14.29 -60.85
CA PRO A 427 -18.38 -13.73 -60.69
C PRO A 427 -17.38 -14.13 -61.82
N THR A 428 -16.08 -14.25 -61.46
CA THR A 428 -14.86 -14.70 -62.22
C THR A 428 -14.00 -13.55 -62.81
N GLN A 429 -12.67 -13.64 -62.96
CA GLN A 429 -11.70 -14.76 -62.77
C GLN A 429 -10.26 -14.24 -62.44
N SER A 430 -9.30 -15.13 -62.15
CA SER A 430 -7.85 -14.82 -61.90
C SER A 430 -6.92 -15.44 -62.96
N PRO A 431 -5.65 -14.99 -63.07
CA PRO A 431 -4.49 -15.89 -62.82
C PRO A 431 -3.31 -15.18 -62.07
N ASN A 432 -2.62 -15.80 -61.09
CA ASN A 432 -1.50 -16.78 -61.20
C ASN A 432 -0.33 -16.29 -62.08
N THR A 433 0.92 -16.19 -61.59
CA THR A 433 1.89 -17.26 -61.21
C THR A 433 3.09 -16.66 -60.39
N ALA A 434 4.02 -17.34 -59.70
CA ALA A 434 4.34 -18.77 -59.40
C ALA A 434 5.20 -18.89 -58.10
N LYS A 435 6.04 -19.93 -57.94
CA LYS A 435 6.87 -20.30 -56.76
C LYS A 435 8.04 -21.24 -57.22
N PRO A 436 9.14 -21.46 -56.46
CA PRO A 436 9.34 -22.76 -55.76
C PRO A 436 10.10 -22.64 -54.40
N THR A 437 10.02 -23.47 -53.35
CA THR A 437 9.51 -24.83 -53.01
C THR A 437 10.48 -26.02 -53.11
N GLN A 438 10.78 -26.66 -51.97
CA GLN A 438 10.70 -28.13 -51.66
C GLN A 438 10.49 -28.26 -50.12
N LYS A 439 9.45 -28.94 -49.59
CA LYS A 439 9.21 -30.40 -49.35
C LYS A 439 10.08 -30.98 -48.21
N VAL A 440 9.58 -31.83 -47.30
CA VAL A 440 8.94 -33.17 -47.55
C VAL A 440 7.85 -33.58 -46.51
N SER A 441 6.80 -34.23 -47.04
CA SER A 441 5.87 -35.28 -46.52
C SER A 441 5.37 -35.39 -45.07
N THR A 442 4.11 -35.81 -44.96
CA THR A 442 3.37 -36.29 -43.79
C THR A 442 3.65 -37.74 -43.39
N ASN A 443 3.41 -38.08 -42.11
CA ASN A 443 2.69 -39.30 -41.69
C ASN A 443 2.27 -39.22 -40.20
N GLN A 444 1.16 -39.86 -39.84
CA GLN A 444 0.62 -39.96 -38.48
C GLN A 444 0.83 -41.37 -37.91
N PRO A 445 1.29 -41.54 -36.65
CA PRO A 445 1.22 -42.80 -35.93
C PRO A 445 0.23 -42.78 -34.74
N THR A 446 -0.20 -43.96 -34.32
CA THR A 446 -1.09 -44.24 -33.18
C THR A 446 -0.37 -44.26 -31.82
N GLN A 447 -1.14 -44.11 -30.73
CA GLN A 447 -0.64 -44.27 -29.35
C GLN A 447 -0.11 -45.68 -29.04
N SER A 448 1.02 -45.76 -28.32
CA SER A 448 1.41 -46.85 -27.38
C SER A 448 2.63 -46.40 -26.54
N PRO A 449 2.91 -47.01 -25.37
CA PRO A 449 3.48 -46.25 -24.24
C PRO A 449 4.99 -46.39 -23.99
N ASN A 450 5.49 -45.43 -23.21
CA ASN A 450 6.66 -45.47 -22.31
C ASN A 450 8.01 -45.97 -22.83
N THR A 451 8.91 -45.02 -23.11
CA THR A 451 10.34 -45.12 -22.75
C THR A 451 10.79 -43.84 -22.07
N VAL A 452 11.11 -43.92 -20.78
CA VAL A 452 11.65 -42.80 -19.99
C VAL A 452 13.11 -42.56 -20.39
N GLY A 453 13.48 -41.30 -20.67
CA GLY A 453 14.87 -40.89 -20.87
C GLY A 453 15.62 -40.79 -19.53
N PRO A 454 16.97 -40.87 -19.51
CA PRO A 454 17.72 -41.04 -18.26
C PRO A 454 17.59 -39.88 -17.27
N ASP A 455 17.56 -40.19 -15.98
CA ASP A 455 17.48 -39.21 -14.88
C ASP A 455 18.61 -38.18 -14.92
N ALA A 456 18.22 -36.89 -14.94
CA ALA A 456 19.13 -35.77 -14.68
C ALA A 456 19.37 -35.51 -13.17
N SER A 457 18.69 -36.26 -12.30
CA SER A 457 18.71 -36.09 -10.84
C SER A 457 19.22 -37.36 -10.13
N SER A 458 20.54 -37.41 -9.89
CA SER A 458 21.13 -38.40 -8.98
C SER A 458 20.97 -38.03 -7.50
N ASN A 459 20.33 -36.89 -7.20
CA ASN A 459 20.24 -36.28 -5.86
C ASN A 459 18.81 -36.00 -5.36
N GLY A 460 17.77 -36.23 -6.15
CA GLY A 460 16.37 -35.92 -5.83
C GLY A 460 15.97 -34.48 -6.20
N TYR A 461 14.67 -34.24 -6.37
CA TYR A 461 14.13 -32.91 -6.63
C TYR A 461 13.96 -32.10 -5.35
N LYS A 462 14.20 -30.78 -5.41
CA LYS A 462 13.84 -29.88 -4.31
C LYS A 462 12.36 -29.56 -4.36
N ARG A 463 11.69 -29.66 -3.22
CA ARG A 463 10.39 -29.04 -2.94
C ARG A 463 10.62 -27.97 -1.89
N VAL A 464 10.51 -26.70 -2.27
CA VAL A 464 10.87 -25.52 -1.47
C VAL A 464 9.60 -24.80 -1.07
N CYS A 465 9.35 -24.69 0.24
CA CYS A 465 8.07 -24.22 0.77
C CYS A 465 8.22 -22.92 1.54
N TYR A 466 7.68 -21.82 1.02
CA TYR A 466 7.53 -20.58 1.80
C TYR A 466 6.40 -20.74 2.81
N HIS A 467 6.67 -20.36 4.06
CA HIS A 467 5.68 -20.21 5.13
C HIS A 467 5.63 -18.73 5.52
N THR A 468 4.44 -18.14 5.49
CA THR A 468 4.25 -16.72 5.82
C THR A 468 3.91 -16.54 7.31
N ASN A 469 4.74 -15.82 8.07
CA ASN A 469 4.57 -15.68 9.52
C ASN A 469 3.34 -14.85 9.91
N TRP A 470 2.79 -14.04 9.01
CA TRP A 470 1.52 -13.34 9.20
C TRP A 470 0.27 -14.21 8.97
N ALA A 471 0.41 -15.46 8.48
CA ALA A 471 -0.73 -16.38 8.33
C ALA A 471 -1.38 -16.75 9.68
N GLN A 472 -0.68 -16.53 10.80
CA GLN A 472 -1.24 -16.64 12.16
C GLN A 472 -2.41 -15.67 12.43
N TYR A 473 -2.56 -14.60 11.64
CA TYR A 473 -3.61 -13.58 11.82
C TYR A 473 -4.86 -13.80 10.95
N ARG A 474 -4.91 -14.88 10.16
CA ARG A 474 -6.12 -15.20 9.38
C ARG A 474 -7.31 -15.55 10.29
N PRO A 475 -8.55 -15.40 9.81
CA PRO A 475 -9.71 -15.85 10.56
C PRO A 475 -9.72 -17.37 10.71
N GLU A 476 -10.31 -17.87 11.79
CA GLU A 476 -10.54 -19.31 11.95
C GLU A 476 -11.41 -19.87 10.80
N PRO A 477 -11.18 -21.11 10.35
CA PRO A 477 -10.16 -22.06 10.81
C PRO A 477 -8.79 -21.94 10.09
N TYR A 478 -8.52 -20.84 9.36
CA TYR A 478 -7.39 -20.71 8.43
C TYR A 478 -6.18 -19.96 8.99
N LYS A 479 -6.07 -19.82 10.31
CA LYS A 479 -4.76 -19.58 10.94
C LYS A 479 -3.82 -20.72 10.60
N PHE A 480 -2.56 -20.37 10.36
CA PHE A 480 -1.51 -21.32 10.03
C PHE A 480 -0.23 -20.95 10.77
N PHE A 481 0.32 -21.92 11.51
CA PHE A 481 1.56 -21.81 12.28
C PHE A 481 2.60 -22.81 11.74
N PRO A 482 3.89 -22.70 12.12
CA PRO A 482 4.89 -23.69 11.73
C PRO A 482 4.51 -25.13 12.09
N ASP A 483 3.75 -25.34 13.18
CA ASP A 483 3.30 -26.67 13.61
C ASP A 483 2.20 -27.29 12.73
N ASP A 484 1.45 -26.50 11.95
CA ASP A 484 0.48 -27.00 10.94
C ASP A 484 1.20 -27.61 9.71
N ILE A 485 2.52 -27.39 9.55
CA ILE A 485 3.30 -27.92 8.42
C ILE A 485 3.56 -29.42 8.60
N ASP A 486 3.13 -30.24 7.63
CA ASP A 486 3.68 -31.59 7.45
C ASP A 486 5.12 -31.48 6.87
N PRO A 487 6.16 -31.78 7.67
CA PRO A 487 7.54 -31.59 7.26
C PRO A 487 8.02 -32.67 6.28
N SER A 488 7.16 -33.61 5.90
CA SER A 488 7.41 -34.58 4.84
C SER A 488 6.92 -34.12 3.46
N LEU A 489 6.15 -33.03 3.37
CA LEU A 489 5.78 -32.42 2.08
C LEU A 489 6.97 -31.73 1.42
N CYS A 490 7.77 -31.05 2.23
CA CYS A 490 8.84 -30.15 1.80
C CYS A 490 10.22 -30.77 2.01
N THR A 491 11.17 -30.42 1.14
CA THR A 491 12.61 -30.70 1.33
C THR A 491 13.32 -29.54 2.01
N HIS A 492 12.84 -28.33 1.72
CA HIS A 492 13.30 -27.07 2.27
C HIS A 492 12.06 -26.26 2.70
N ILE A 493 12.06 -25.70 3.89
CA ILE A 493 11.13 -24.62 4.28
C ILE A 493 11.91 -23.31 4.26
N ILE A 494 11.27 -22.26 3.79
CA ILE A 494 11.77 -20.90 3.89
C ILE A 494 10.76 -20.12 4.73
N TYR A 495 11.21 -19.61 5.87
CA TYR A 495 10.41 -18.82 6.79
C TYR A 495 10.40 -17.36 6.32
N SER A 496 9.23 -16.82 5.96
CA SER A 496 9.04 -15.44 5.53
C SER A 496 8.42 -14.63 6.66
N PHE A 497 9.06 -13.60 7.22
CA PHE A 497 10.37 -13.02 6.85
C PHE A 497 11.17 -12.55 8.07
N GLY A 498 12.46 -12.27 7.89
CA GLY A 498 13.25 -11.36 8.71
C GLY A 498 13.49 -10.00 8.01
N LYS A 499 13.83 -8.97 8.78
CA LYS A 499 14.20 -7.63 8.29
C LYS A 499 15.71 -7.49 8.16
N VAL A 500 16.19 -6.80 7.13
CA VAL A 500 17.51 -6.17 7.16
C VAL A 500 17.38 -4.86 7.94
N VAL A 501 18.18 -4.70 9.00
CA VAL A 501 18.24 -3.45 9.78
C VAL A 501 19.69 -3.04 9.94
N GLY A 502 20.12 -2.07 9.15
CA GLY A 502 21.54 -1.66 9.06
C GLY A 502 22.41 -2.81 8.53
N ASN A 503 23.17 -3.44 9.43
CA ASN A 503 24.02 -4.60 9.13
C ASN A 503 23.70 -5.82 10.01
N THR A 504 22.45 -5.97 10.48
CA THR A 504 21.96 -7.19 11.14
C THR A 504 20.61 -7.64 10.55
N ILE A 505 20.26 -8.90 10.83
CA ILE A 505 18.90 -9.42 10.72
C ILE A 505 18.12 -9.05 12.00
N GLN A 506 16.81 -8.86 11.88
CA GLN A 506 15.83 -8.74 12.97
C GLN A 506 14.53 -9.49 12.61
N PRO A 507 13.66 -9.87 13.57
CA PRO A 507 12.37 -10.50 13.28
C PRO A 507 11.36 -9.57 12.61
N TYR A 508 10.32 -10.13 11.97
CA TYR A 508 9.14 -9.37 11.52
C TYR A 508 8.08 -9.25 12.59
N GLU A 509 7.71 -10.39 13.17
CA GLU A 509 6.64 -10.55 14.14
C GLU A 509 7.16 -10.55 15.58
N TRP A 510 6.33 -10.07 16.48
CA TRP A 510 6.61 -9.98 17.92
C TRP A 510 6.86 -11.35 18.58
N ASN A 511 6.51 -12.45 17.92
CA ASN A 511 6.64 -13.83 18.40
C ASN A 511 7.52 -14.72 17.50
N ASP A 512 8.29 -14.15 16.56
CA ASP A 512 9.27 -14.92 15.78
C ASP A 512 10.37 -15.52 16.68
N GLU A 513 10.94 -14.71 17.58
CA GLU A 513 11.99 -15.11 18.54
C GLU A 513 11.40 -15.65 19.87
N SER A 514 12.10 -16.61 20.50
CA SER A 514 11.75 -17.14 21.83
C SER A 514 12.20 -16.20 22.95
N ASP A 515 11.42 -16.10 24.03
CA ASP A 515 11.74 -15.31 25.23
C ASP A 515 11.77 -16.16 26.51
N GLU A 516 11.84 -15.54 27.69
CA GLU A 516 11.87 -16.27 28.97
C GLU A 516 10.54 -16.99 29.31
N TRP A 517 9.46 -16.72 28.57
CA TRP A 517 8.09 -17.11 28.92
C TRP A 517 7.37 -17.89 27.80
N SER A 518 7.89 -17.87 26.57
CA SER A 518 7.25 -18.40 25.37
C SER A 518 8.25 -18.87 24.31
N VAL A 519 7.85 -19.90 23.55
CA VAL A 519 8.60 -20.44 22.41
C VAL A 519 8.26 -19.65 21.15
N GLY A 520 9.28 -19.11 20.49
CA GLY A 520 9.18 -18.32 19.28
C GLY A 520 8.89 -19.17 18.05
N LYS A 521 8.25 -18.58 17.04
CA LYS A 521 7.85 -19.28 15.82
C LYS A 521 9.04 -19.73 14.96
N TYR A 522 10.21 -19.10 15.08
CA TYR A 522 11.46 -19.65 14.56
C TYR A 522 11.85 -20.98 15.23
N GLU A 523 11.67 -21.11 16.55
CA GLU A 523 12.00 -22.35 17.27
C GLU A 523 10.98 -23.47 16.93
N ASP A 524 9.69 -23.14 16.83
CA ASP A 524 8.67 -24.07 16.33
C ASP A 524 9.00 -24.57 14.92
N ALA A 525 9.40 -23.67 14.02
CA ALA A 525 9.87 -24.02 12.69
C ALA A 525 11.12 -24.93 12.77
N ALA A 526 12.14 -24.56 13.53
CA ALA A 526 13.35 -25.38 13.71
C ALA A 526 13.04 -26.79 14.26
N ASN A 527 12.03 -26.91 15.14
CA ASN A 527 11.57 -28.16 15.73
C ASN A 527 10.89 -29.11 14.71
N LEU A 528 10.49 -28.64 13.52
CA LEU A 528 10.09 -29.52 12.42
C LEU A 528 11.20 -30.49 11.99
N LYS A 529 12.47 -30.15 12.23
CA LYS A 529 13.61 -31.05 11.99
C LYS A 529 13.69 -32.23 12.98
N ILE A 530 12.94 -32.21 14.08
CA ILE A 530 12.75 -33.37 14.95
C ILE A 530 11.84 -34.40 14.27
N LYS A 531 10.80 -33.92 13.55
CA LYS A 531 9.87 -34.74 12.76
C LYS A 531 10.52 -35.24 11.45
N ASN A 532 11.37 -34.43 10.79
CA ASN A 532 12.14 -34.79 9.60
C ASN A 532 13.59 -34.26 9.66
N PRO A 533 14.59 -35.06 10.06
CA PRO A 533 15.99 -34.62 10.18
C PRO A 533 16.67 -34.21 8.85
N ASP A 534 16.17 -34.69 7.71
CA ASP A 534 16.71 -34.35 6.39
C ASP A 534 16.18 -33.01 5.85
N LEU A 535 15.10 -32.47 6.44
CA LEU A 535 14.56 -31.15 6.16
C LEU A 535 15.60 -30.04 6.37
N LYS A 536 15.58 -29.01 5.52
CA LYS A 536 16.39 -27.80 5.68
C LYS A 536 15.48 -26.58 5.86
N ILE A 537 15.85 -25.67 6.76
CA ILE A 537 15.03 -24.50 7.11
C ILE A 537 15.87 -23.25 6.96
N LEU A 538 15.44 -22.34 6.10
CA LEU A 538 16.10 -21.07 5.81
C LEU A 538 15.23 -19.92 6.29
N LEU A 539 15.84 -18.78 6.61
CA LEU A 539 15.14 -17.52 6.83
C LEU A 539 15.19 -16.73 5.53
N ALA A 540 14.04 -16.35 4.98
CA ALA A 540 14.00 -15.30 3.97
C ALA A 540 14.12 -13.94 4.65
N ILE A 541 14.92 -13.06 4.08
CA ILE A 541 14.96 -11.66 4.49
C ILE A 541 14.49 -10.76 3.35
N GLY A 542 13.69 -9.75 3.69
CA GLY A 542 13.08 -8.85 2.71
C GLY A 542 11.60 -9.15 2.45
N GLY A 543 11.27 -9.41 1.19
CA GLY A 543 9.91 -9.47 0.66
C GLY A 543 9.31 -8.10 0.35
N TRP A 544 8.19 -8.10 -0.39
CA TRP A 544 7.56 -6.92 -0.98
C TRP A 544 7.45 -5.71 -0.04
N THR A 545 7.02 -5.92 1.20
CA THR A 545 6.76 -4.88 2.20
C THR A 545 8.03 -4.34 2.89
N HIS A 546 9.19 -4.98 2.70
CA HIS A 546 10.47 -4.48 3.21
C HIS A 546 11.05 -3.34 2.34
N GLY A 547 10.74 -3.37 1.05
CA GLY A 547 11.24 -2.40 0.07
C GLY A 547 12.75 -2.48 -0.18
N SER A 548 13.23 -1.65 -1.11
CA SER A 548 14.63 -1.65 -1.54
C SER A 548 15.59 -0.89 -0.61
N VAL A 549 15.11 0.07 0.20
CA VAL A 549 15.96 1.02 0.93
C VAL A 549 16.90 0.35 1.94
N PRO A 550 16.48 -0.62 2.77
CA PRO A 550 17.37 -1.28 3.73
C PRO A 550 18.50 -2.07 3.05
N PHE A 551 18.18 -2.78 1.96
CA PHE A 551 19.17 -3.48 1.14
C PHE A 551 20.13 -2.51 0.45
N THR A 552 19.62 -1.45 -0.18
CA THR A 552 20.43 -0.38 -0.81
C THR A 552 21.44 0.19 0.19
N ALA A 553 21.00 0.50 1.42
CA ALA A 553 21.85 1.02 2.49
C ALA A 553 22.96 0.03 2.88
N LEU A 554 22.62 -1.26 3.01
CA LEU A 554 23.58 -2.34 3.31
C LEU A 554 24.62 -2.53 2.19
N VAL A 555 24.19 -2.62 0.93
CA VAL A 555 25.08 -2.96 -0.19
C VAL A 555 25.85 -1.76 -0.76
N ASN A 556 25.57 -0.54 -0.28
CA ASN A 556 26.36 0.65 -0.59
C ASN A 556 27.80 0.59 0.00
N ASN A 557 28.08 -0.33 0.95
CA ASN A 557 29.40 -0.48 1.57
C ASN A 557 29.82 -1.97 1.75
N THR A 558 30.91 -2.37 1.08
CA THR A 558 31.50 -3.72 1.17
C THR A 558 31.85 -4.15 2.61
N LYS A 559 32.21 -3.20 3.49
CA LYS A 559 32.48 -3.50 4.91
C LYS A 559 31.20 -3.85 5.66
N ASP A 560 30.09 -3.18 5.35
CA ASP A 560 28.82 -3.42 6.04
C ASP A 560 28.17 -4.70 5.53
N MET A 561 28.30 -5.02 4.23
CA MET A 561 28.01 -6.36 3.69
C MET A 561 28.78 -7.48 4.39
N ALA A 562 30.08 -7.29 4.66
CA ALA A 562 30.89 -8.28 5.38
C ALA A 562 30.47 -8.41 6.85
N THR A 563 30.21 -7.28 7.52
CA THR A 563 29.73 -7.25 8.90
C THR A 563 28.34 -7.92 9.03
N PHE A 564 27.47 -7.68 8.04
CA PHE A 564 26.18 -8.35 7.92
C PHE A 564 26.32 -9.86 7.71
N ALA A 565 27.28 -10.33 6.91
CA ALA A 565 27.52 -11.75 6.75
C ALA A 565 27.95 -12.44 8.06
N ASP A 566 28.85 -11.82 8.83
CA ASP A 566 29.24 -12.31 10.17
C ASP A 566 28.04 -12.32 11.14
N ASN A 567 27.24 -11.26 11.16
CA ASN A 567 26.04 -11.16 12.00
C ASN A 567 24.96 -12.18 11.60
N ALA A 568 24.72 -12.38 10.30
CA ALA A 568 23.76 -13.35 9.77
C ALA A 568 24.15 -14.78 10.13
N ILE A 569 25.46 -15.13 10.07
CA ILE A 569 25.96 -16.42 10.57
C ILE A 569 25.58 -16.59 12.05
N GLY A 570 25.88 -15.60 12.89
CA GLY A 570 25.54 -15.65 14.32
C GLY A 570 24.04 -15.85 14.57
N TYR A 571 23.21 -15.06 13.88
CA TYR A 571 21.75 -15.09 13.99
C TYR A 571 21.15 -16.44 13.58
N LEU A 572 21.46 -16.90 12.36
CA LEU A 572 20.93 -18.16 11.79
C LEU A 572 21.37 -19.37 12.61
N ARG A 573 22.61 -19.38 13.13
CA ARG A 573 23.09 -20.47 13.99
C ARG A 573 22.44 -20.45 15.38
N ASN A 574 22.01 -19.29 15.89
CA ASN A 574 21.29 -19.16 17.15
C ASN A 574 19.86 -19.72 17.05
N ILE A 575 19.11 -19.33 16.02
CA ILE A 575 17.75 -19.89 15.75
C ILE A 575 17.78 -21.31 15.15
N ASN A 576 18.94 -21.95 15.08
CA ASN A 576 19.15 -23.30 14.54
C ASN A 576 18.69 -23.49 13.08
N PHE A 577 18.81 -22.46 12.24
CA PHE A 577 18.51 -22.52 10.81
C PHE A 577 19.70 -23.02 9.97
N ASP A 578 19.39 -23.53 8.79
CA ASP A 578 20.32 -24.16 7.85
C ASP A 578 20.75 -23.24 6.70
N GLY A 579 20.21 -22.02 6.58
CA GLY A 579 20.60 -21.07 5.55
C GLY A 579 19.83 -19.74 5.54
N LEU A 580 20.16 -18.91 4.56
CA LEU A 580 19.58 -17.60 4.29
C LEU A 580 19.01 -17.57 2.87
N ASP A 581 17.81 -17.03 2.70
CA ASP A 581 17.23 -16.69 1.40
C ASP A 581 17.16 -15.16 1.27
N LEU A 582 17.65 -14.64 0.14
CA LEU A 582 17.64 -13.22 -0.16
C LEU A 582 16.42 -12.87 -1.02
N ASP A 583 15.41 -12.25 -0.42
CA ASP A 583 14.21 -11.79 -1.11
C ASP A 583 14.22 -10.26 -1.22
N TRP A 584 15.14 -9.74 -2.03
CA TRP A 584 15.16 -8.32 -2.36
C TRP A 584 14.26 -8.08 -3.58
N GLU A 585 13.13 -7.42 -3.34
CA GLU A 585 12.21 -6.94 -4.37
C GLU A 585 12.34 -5.43 -4.61
N TYR A 586 13.14 -4.92 -5.57
CA TYR A 586 14.14 -5.59 -6.40
C TYR A 586 15.37 -4.69 -6.54
N PRO A 587 16.60 -5.23 -6.66
CA PRO A 587 17.79 -4.44 -7.01
C PRO A 587 17.56 -3.60 -8.27
N ALA A 588 18.06 -2.38 -8.31
CA ALA A 588 17.82 -1.40 -9.38
C ALA A 588 16.34 -1.01 -9.64
N ASN A 589 15.39 -1.44 -8.80
CA ASN A 589 13.97 -1.07 -8.89
C ASN A 589 13.41 -0.63 -7.51
N ARG A 590 12.16 -0.13 -7.49
CA ARG A 590 11.43 0.28 -6.26
C ARG A 590 12.26 1.20 -5.34
N GLY A 591 13.01 2.13 -5.93
CA GLY A 591 13.89 3.08 -5.23
C GLY A 591 15.36 2.66 -5.09
N SER A 592 15.72 1.42 -5.43
CA SER A 592 17.14 1.00 -5.54
C SER A 592 17.79 1.61 -6.80
N PRO A 593 19.02 2.16 -6.70
CA PRO A 593 19.77 2.69 -7.84
C PRO A 593 20.37 1.58 -8.74
N PRO A 594 20.67 1.85 -10.04
CA PRO A 594 21.14 0.83 -10.99
C PRO A 594 22.40 0.06 -10.58
N GLU A 595 23.32 0.68 -9.84
CA GLU A 595 24.55 0.06 -9.34
C GLU A 595 24.29 -1.12 -8.40
N ASP A 596 23.10 -1.20 -7.80
CA ASP A 596 22.74 -2.28 -6.90
C ASP A 596 22.62 -3.64 -7.60
N LYS A 597 22.46 -3.68 -8.94
CA LYS A 597 22.60 -4.90 -9.74
C LYS A 597 23.94 -5.61 -9.47
N GLN A 598 25.05 -4.87 -9.54
CA GLN A 598 26.39 -5.42 -9.28
C GLN A 598 26.66 -5.59 -7.78
N ARG A 599 26.07 -4.73 -6.93
CA ARG A 599 26.26 -4.83 -5.47
C ARG A 599 25.50 -6.02 -4.87
N PHE A 600 24.37 -6.41 -5.44
CA PHE A 600 23.67 -7.66 -5.09
C PHE A 600 24.54 -8.89 -5.41
N THR A 601 25.20 -8.92 -6.57
CA THR A 601 26.21 -9.95 -6.89
C THR A 601 27.33 -9.98 -5.85
N GLN A 602 27.82 -8.79 -5.45
CA GLN A 602 28.88 -8.67 -4.45
C GLN A 602 28.43 -9.11 -3.04
N LEU A 603 27.17 -8.85 -2.66
CA LEU A 603 26.56 -9.34 -1.41
C LEU A 603 26.46 -10.88 -1.42
N CYS A 604 25.92 -11.46 -2.49
CA CYS A 604 25.82 -12.92 -2.66
C CYS A 604 27.19 -13.59 -2.47
N LYS A 605 28.22 -13.04 -3.11
CA LYS A 605 29.60 -13.53 -3.03
C LYS A 605 30.23 -13.40 -1.63
N ILE A 606 29.96 -12.30 -0.92
CA ILE A 606 30.45 -12.10 0.45
C ILE A 606 29.80 -13.12 1.40
N LEU A 607 28.47 -13.24 1.37
CA LEU A 607 27.73 -14.22 2.16
C LEU A 607 28.22 -15.64 1.87
N ARG A 608 28.39 -15.98 0.59
CA ARG A 608 28.88 -17.29 0.16
C ARG A 608 30.27 -17.63 0.74
N SER A 609 31.22 -16.69 0.65
CA SER A 609 32.56 -16.88 1.21
C SER A 609 32.53 -17.01 2.73
N ALA A 610 31.77 -16.16 3.42
CA ALA A 610 31.66 -16.18 4.88
C ALA A 610 31.05 -17.49 5.39
N PHE A 611 29.97 -17.98 4.74
CA PHE A 611 29.34 -19.25 5.06
C PHE A 611 30.31 -20.43 4.82
N GLU A 612 31.06 -20.42 3.72
CA GLU A 612 32.08 -21.45 3.44
C GLU A 612 33.22 -21.44 4.47
N ASP A 613 33.68 -20.27 4.90
CA ASP A 613 34.80 -20.15 5.84
C ASP A 613 34.40 -20.43 7.30
N GLU A 614 33.15 -20.15 7.70
CA GLU A 614 32.59 -20.67 8.96
C GLU A 614 32.55 -22.19 8.98
N ALA A 615 32.02 -22.82 7.92
CA ALA A 615 31.89 -24.27 7.84
C ALA A 615 33.24 -24.98 7.98
N LYS A 616 34.27 -24.48 7.27
CA LYS A 616 35.66 -24.95 7.37
C LYS A 616 36.24 -24.78 8.78
N LYS A 617 35.88 -23.69 9.48
CA LYS A 617 36.42 -23.31 10.79
C LYS A 617 35.79 -24.09 11.96
N ILE A 618 34.50 -24.43 11.88
CA ILE A 618 33.77 -25.08 12.99
C ILE A 618 33.35 -26.53 12.72
N GLY A 619 33.50 -27.02 11.49
CA GLY A 619 33.18 -28.42 11.13
C GLY A 619 31.69 -28.76 11.06
N ARG A 620 30.80 -27.75 11.03
CA ARG A 620 29.35 -27.92 10.78
C ARG A 620 29.06 -27.89 9.28
N PRO A 621 27.92 -28.46 8.82
CA PRO A 621 27.41 -28.22 7.47
C PRO A 621 27.26 -26.72 7.21
N ARG A 622 27.72 -26.28 6.04
CA ARG A 622 27.63 -24.88 5.61
C ARG A 622 26.18 -24.40 5.55
N LEU A 623 25.95 -23.14 5.96
CA LEU A 623 24.68 -22.44 5.72
C LEU A 623 24.40 -22.33 4.21
N LEU A 624 23.21 -22.74 3.79
CA LEU A 624 22.72 -22.55 2.42
C LEU A 624 22.53 -21.06 2.14
N LEU A 625 22.76 -20.66 0.89
CA LEU A 625 22.46 -19.30 0.42
C LEU A 625 21.61 -19.38 -0.85
N THR A 626 20.41 -18.84 -0.81
CA THR A 626 19.46 -18.82 -1.92
C THR A 626 18.93 -17.40 -2.15
N ALA A 627 18.16 -17.21 -3.22
CA ALA A 627 17.43 -15.96 -3.45
C ALA A 627 16.09 -16.24 -4.15
N ALA A 628 15.07 -15.48 -3.78
CA ALA A 628 13.87 -15.27 -4.58
C ALA A 628 14.18 -14.27 -5.71
N VAL A 629 13.71 -14.55 -6.92
CA VAL A 629 14.02 -13.72 -8.10
C VAL A 629 12.83 -13.53 -9.03
N ALA A 630 12.75 -12.34 -9.66
CA ALA A 630 11.69 -11.99 -10.59
C ALA A 630 11.67 -12.86 -11.88
N ALA A 631 10.47 -12.97 -12.48
CA ALA A 631 10.23 -13.66 -13.74
C ALA A 631 10.05 -12.72 -14.96
N GLY A 632 9.77 -11.43 -14.77
CA GLY A 632 9.60 -10.46 -15.85
C GLY A 632 10.93 -10.01 -16.47
N GLU A 633 11.02 -9.98 -17.80
CA GLU A 633 12.27 -9.66 -18.55
C GLU A 633 12.91 -8.34 -18.11
N GLU A 634 12.14 -7.24 -18.04
CA GLU A 634 12.63 -5.91 -17.65
C GLU A 634 13.27 -5.93 -16.25
N THR A 635 12.61 -6.53 -15.26
CA THR A 635 13.14 -6.67 -13.89
C THR A 635 14.37 -7.56 -13.84
N ILE A 636 14.42 -8.64 -14.63
CA ILE A 636 15.58 -9.52 -14.71
C ILE A 636 16.78 -8.78 -15.30
N GLU A 637 16.57 -8.02 -16.39
CA GLU A 637 17.60 -7.21 -17.03
C GLU A 637 18.07 -6.04 -16.16
N SER A 638 17.19 -5.40 -15.37
CA SER A 638 17.60 -4.34 -14.44
C SER A 638 18.28 -4.86 -13.18
N ALA A 639 17.80 -5.95 -12.57
CA ALA A 639 18.17 -6.34 -11.21
C ALA A 639 19.37 -7.29 -11.10
N TYR A 640 19.57 -8.22 -12.07
CA TYR A 640 20.42 -9.39 -11.81
C TYR A 640 21.56 -9.59 -12.81
N GLU A 641 22.76 -9.90 -12.30
CA GLU A 641 23.81 -10.55 -13.09
C GLU A 641 23.65 -12.07 -13.01
N ILE A 642 22.73 -12.63 -13.79
CA ILE A 642 22.27 -14.03 -13.73
C ILE A 642 23.43 -15.04 -13.58
N GLY A 643 24.36 -15.07 -14.54
CA GLY A 643 25.48 -16.02 -14.56
C GLY A 643 26.45 -15.87 -13.37
N PRO A 644 26.82 -14.65 -12.94
CA PRO A 644 27.50 -14.41 -11.67
C PRO A 644 26.73 -14.91 -10.42
N ILE A 645 25.48 -14.48 -10.16
CA ILE A 645 24.77 -14.88 -8.94
C ILE A 645 24.49 -16.39 -8.88
N SER A 646 24.25 -17.01 -10.04
CA SER A 646 24.06 -18.47 -10.17
C SER A 646 25.27 -19.31 -9.77
N LYS A 647 26.45 -18.71 -9.59
CA LYS A 647 27.64 -19.41 -9.06
C LYS A 647 27.63 -19.45 -7.53
N GLU A 648 27.36 -18.30 -6.92
CA GLU A 648 27.43 -18.08 -5.47
C GLU A 648 26.24 -18.71 -4.73
N LEU A 649 25.02 -18.58 -5.28
CA LEU A 649 23.80 -19.16 -4.72
C LEU A 649 23.77 -20.69 -4.88
N ASP A 650 23.21 -21.41 -3.90
CA ASP A 650 23.04 -22.87 -3.96
C ASP A 650 21.88 -23.29 -4.87
N PHE A 651 20.80 -22.53 -4.86
CA PHE A 651 19.70 -22.58 -5.83
C PHE A 651 18.97 -21.24 -5.88
N ILE A 652 18.16 -21.05 -6.92
CA ILE A 652 17.43 -19.83 -7.25
C ILE A 652 15.93 -20.15 -7.28
N ASN A 653 15.15 -19.41 -6.49
CA ASN A 653 13.71 -19.54 -6.38
C ASN A 653 13.05 -18.57 -7.37
N LEU A 654 12.74 -19.03 -8.59
CA LEU A 654 12.18 -18.19 -9.65
C LEU A 654 10.69 -17.96 -9.40
N MET A 655 10.29 -16.72 -9.12
CA MET A 655 8.90 -16.30 -8.87
C MET A 655 8.09 -16.22 -10.17
N ALA A 656 7.83 -17.37 -10.79
CA ALA A 656 7.10 -17.50 -12.05
C ALA A 656 5.57 -17.46 -11.87
N TYR A 657 5.10 -16.49 -11.10
CA TYR A 657 3.72 -16.15 -10.80
C TYR A 657 3.62 -14.62 -10.71
N ASP A 658 2.44 -14.07 -10.42
CA ASP A 658 2.16 -12.62 -10.53
C ASP A 658 2.52 -12.04 -11.91
N LEU A 659 2.42 -12.88 -12.95
CA LEU A 659 2.68 -12.51 -14.34
C LEU A 659 1.55 -11.66 -14.93
N HIS A 660 0.34 -11.80 -14.37
CA HIS A 660 -0.82 -10.95 -14.60
C HIS A 660 -1.64 -10.76 -13.32
N GLY A 661 -2.35 -9.64 -13.20
CA GLY A 661 -3.13 -9.33 -11.99
C GLY A 661 -3.92 -8.03 -12.06
N SER A 662 -4.55 -7.68 -10.94
CA SER A 662 -5.57 -6.60 -10.82
C SER A 662 -5.08 -5.19 -11.16
N TRP A 663 -3.77 -4.99 -11.33
CA TRP A 663 -3.15 -3.79 -11.87
C TRP A 663 -3.42 -3.61 -13.38
N GLU A 664 -3.70 -4.68 -14.12
CA GLU A 664 -4.06 -4.67 -15.53
C GLU A 664 -5.56 -4.38 -15.75
N LYS A 665 -5.91 -4.02 -16.99
CA LYS A 665 -7.30 -3.75 -17.42
C LYS A 665 -7.88 -4.85 -18.31
N PHE A 666 -7.28 -6.04 -18.29
CA PHE A 666 -7.78 -7.25 -18.93
C PHE A 666 -7.59 -8.47 -18.01
N LEU A 667 -8.38 -9.52 -18.22
CA LEU A 667 -8.27 -10.78 -17.48
C LEU A 667 -7.02 -11.54 -17.93
N GLY A 668 -5.96 -11.52 -17.12
CA GLY A 668 -4.74 -12.32 -17.35
C GLY A 668 -4.60 -13.43 -16.30
N HIS A 669 -3.80 -14.46 -16.60
CA HIS A 669 -3.59 -15.58 -15.66
C HIS A 669 -2.42 -15.31 -14.71
N ASN A 670 -2.52 -15.69 -13.43
CA ASN A 670 -1.46 -15.52 -12.42
C ASN A 670 -0.11 -16.11 -12.88
N SER A 671 -0.14 -17.36 -13.36
CA SER A 671 1.03 -18.22 -13.55
C SER A 671 1.01 -19.06 -14.86
N PRO A 672 0.66 -18.53 -16.04
CA PRO A 672 0.51 -19.32 -17.27
C PRO A 672 1.84 -20.01 -17.65
N LEU A 673 1.79 -21.31 -17.97
CA LEU A 673 3.01 -22.07 -18.28
C LEU A 673 3.61 -21.64 -19.63
N TYR A 674 2.75 -21.41 -20.62
CA TYR A 674 3.10 -20.93 -21.96
C TYR A 674 2.25 -19.72 -22.35
N ALA A 675 2.66 -19.02 -23.41
CA ALA A 675 1.88 -17.96 -24.04
C ALA A 675 0.76 -18.49 -24.97
N ARG A 676 -0.26 -17.67 -25.23
CA ARG A 676 -1.27 -17.90 -26.29
C ARG A 676 -0.80 -17.43 -27.65
N SER A 677 -1.34 -18.04 -28.70
CA SER A 677 -1.09 -17.64 -30.09
C SER A 677 -1.57 -16.22 -30.44
N ASP A 678 -2.61 -15.69 -29.76
CA ASP A 678 -3.22 -14.38 -30.03
C ASP A 678 -2.74 -13.22 -29.12
N GLU A 679 -1.92 -13.51 -28.10
CA GLU A 679 -1.29 -12.49 -27.25
C GLU A 679 -0.36 -11.54 -28.03
N SER A 680 -0.16 -10.32 -27.52
CA SER A 680 0.84 -9.38 -28.06
C SER A 680 2.28 -9.85 -27.79
N THR A 681 3.27 -9.24 -28.47
CA THR A 681 4.70 -9.58 -28.33
C THR A 681 5.18 -9.51 -26.88
N GLU A 682 4.70 -8.55 -26.10
CA GLU A 682 5.12 -8.37 -24.69
C GLU A 682 4.38 -9.33 -23.75
N GLN A 683 3.08 -9.56 -23.96
CA GLN A 683 2.33 -10.59 -23.21
C GLN A 683 2.93 -11.98 -23.42
N LYS A 684 3.45 -12.28 -24.62
CA LYS A 684 4.16 -13.53 -24.94
C LYS A 684 5.45 -13.78 -24.15
N LYS A 685 5.89 -12.81 -23.33
CA LYS A 685 7.00 -12.94 -22.38
C LYS A 685 6.54 -13.31 -20.96
N LEU A 686 5.27 -13.05 -20.63
CA LEU A 686 4.71 -13.20 -19.28
C LEU A 686 4.18 -14.62 -19.03
N ASN A 687 5.06 -15.61 -19.17
CA ASN A 687 4.78 -17.02 -18.92
C ASN A 687 5.99 -17.75 -18.33
N GLN A 688 5.74 -18.87 -17.64
CA GLN A 688 6.75 -19.61 -16.90
C GLN A 688 7.87 -20.16 -17.81
N ASP A 689 7.54 -20.67 -19.01
CA ASP A 689 8.53 -21.19 -19.95
C ASP A 689 9.47 -20.09 -20.46
N TYR A 690 8.94 -18.91 -20.79
CA TYR A 690 9.77 -17.78 -21.20
C TYR A 690 10.73 -17.34 -20.08
N ALA A 691 10.23 -17.18 -18.86
CA ALA A 691 11.04 -16.80 -17.70
C ALA A 691 12.13 -17.85 -17.39
N VAL A 692 11.79 -19.14 -17.41
CA VAL A 692 12.75 -20.24 -17.23
C VAL A 692 13.84 -20.19 -18.31
N ASN A 693 13.45 -20.07 -19.58
CA ASN A 693 14.42 -20.00 -20.67
C ASN A 693 15.33 -18.76 -20.58
N LEU A 694 14.82 -17.61 -20.13
CA LEU A 694 15.63 -16.40 -19.93
C LEU A 694 16.71 -16.61 -18.84
N TRP A 695 16.34 -17.18 -17.69
CA TRP A 695 17.30 -17.51 -16.62
C TRP A 695 18.33 -18.57 -17.03
N LEU A 696 17.91 -19.61 -17.75
CA LEU A 696 18.84 -20.63 -18.28
C LEU A 696 19.81 -20.05 -19.32
N ASN A 697 19.32 -19.22 -20.24
CA ASN A 697 20.15 -18.53 -21.25
C ASN A 697 21.10 -17.50 -20.60
N GLY A 698 20.69 -16.86 -19.50
CA GLY A 698 21.54 -16.01 -18.66
C GLY A 698 22.66 -16.74 -17.92
N GLY A 699 22.68 -18.08 -17.96
CA GLY A 699 23.76 -18.91 -17.44
C GLY A 699 23.46 -19.62 -16.10
N THR A 700 22.20 -19.71 -15.67
CA THR A 700 21.83 -20.51 -14.51
C THR A 700 21.90 -22.02 -14.81
N PRO A 701 22.62 -22.82 -14.00
CA PRO A 701 22.58 -24.29 -14.10
C PRO A 701 21.17 -24.82 -13.83
N LYS A 702 20.69 -25.76 -14.66
CA LYS A 702 19.31 -26.27 -14.59
C LYS A 702 18.96 -26.84 -13.21
N GLU A 703 19.88 -27.57 -12.61
CA GLU A 703 19.80 -28.18 -11.28
C GLU A 703 19.76 -27.17 -10.11
N LYS A 704 20.08 -25.89 -10.39
CA LYS A 704 19.95 -24.76 -9.46
C LYS A 704 18.68 -23.93 -9.67
N LEU A 705 18.05 -23.98 -10.83
CA LEU A 705 16.83 -23.22 -11.09
C LEU A 705 15.61 -23.98 -10.55
N ILE A 706 14.87 -23.36 -9.62
CA ILE A 706 13.69 -23.92 -8.97
C ILE A 706 12.48 -23.12 -9.43
N LEU A 707 11.50 -23.80 -10.05
CA LEU A 707 10.32 -23.13 -10.63
C LEU A 707 9.28 -22.82 -9.54
N GLY A 708 8.98 -21.54 -9.34
CA GLY A 708 7.94 -21.07 -8.43
C GLY A 708 6.52 -21.31 -8.95
N LEU A 709 5.63 -21.68 -8.03
CA LEU A 709 4.23 -21.99 -8.27
C LEU A 709 3.37 -21.27 -7.21
N GLY A 710 2.41 -20.47 -7.64
CA GLY A 710 1.49 -19.79 -6.72
C GLY A 710 0.36 -20.73 -6.30
N LEU A 711 0.23 -21.04 -5.01
CA LEU A 711 -0.89 -21.82 -4.46
C LEU A 711 -2.13 -20.94 -4.22
N TYR A 712 -2.33 -19.97 -5.12
CA TYR A 712 -3.33 -18.91 -5.09
C TYR A 712 -3.63 -18.45 -6.51
N GLY A 713 -4.70 -17.68 -6.67
CA GLY A 713 -5.03 -17.01 -7.91
C GLY A 713 -5.08 -15.49 -7.76
N ARG A 714 -4.69 -14.80 -8.85
CA ARG A 714 -4.97 -13.37 -9.02
C ARG A 714 -6.38 -13.24 -9.58
N SER A 715 -7.21 -12.45 -8.89
CA SER A 715 -8.65 -12.32 -9.14
C SER A 715 -9.03 -10.95 -9.68
N PHE A 716 -10.08 -10.92 -10.48
CA PHE A 716 -10.53 -9.76 -11.22
C PHE A 716 -12.05 -9.62 -11.14
N LYS A 717 -12.52 -8.38 -11.06
CA LYS A 717 -13.89 -8.01 -11.41
C LYS A 717 -13.94 -7.83 -12.92
N MET A 718 -14.74 -8.62 -13.62
CA MET A 718 -14.93 -8.53 -15.07
C MET A 718 -15.71 -7.25 -15.42
N PHE A 719 -15.35 -6.59 -16.52
CA PHE A 719 -16.08 -5.40 -17.00
C PHE A 719 -17.44 -5.74 -17.62
N SER A 720 -17.63 -6.99 -18.03
CA SER A 720 -18.85 -7.51 -18.64
C SER A 720 -18.97 -9.02 -18.37
N SER A 721 -19.92 -9.71 -19.01
CA SER A 721 -19.99 -11.18 -18.97
C SER A 721 -18.91 -11.90 -19.80
N ALA A 722 -17.97 -11.17 -20.43
CA ALA A 722 -16.84 -11.74 -21.16
C ALA A 722 -15.75 -12.23 -20.19
N HIS A 723 -15.55 -13.55 -20.13
CA HIS A 723 -14.72 -14.25 -19.14
C HIS A 723 -13.47 -14.95 -19.73
N ALA A 724 -13.21 -14.82 -21.03
CA ALA A 724 -12.00 -15.36 -21.65
C ALA A 724 -10.79 -14.49 -21.31
N LEU A 725 -9.58 -15.07 -21.18
CA LEU A 725 -8.39 -14.24 -20.92
C LEU A 725 -8.18 -13.25 -22.07
N GLY A 726 -7.74 -12.04 -21.74
CA GLY A 726 -7.72 -10.88 -22.65
C GLY A 726 -9.03 -10.09 -22.71
N SER A 727 -10.14 -10.57 -22.11
CA SER A 727 -11.37 -9.77 -21.97
C SER A 727 -11.16 -8.60 -21.00
N PRO A 728 -11.85 -7.45 -21.14
CA PRO A 728 -11.65 -6.30 -20.26
C PRO A 728 -12.04 -6.57 -18.80
N ALA A 729 -11.20 -6.08 -17.88
CA ALA A 729 -11.41 -6.12 -16.44
C ALA A 729 -11.73 -4.72 -15.88
N ALA A 730 -12.63 -4.65 -14.90
CA ALA A 730 -12.96 -3.43 -14.17
C ALA A 730 -11.96 -3.13 -13.03
N GLY A 731 -11.25 -4.16 -12.53
CA GLY A 731 -10.26 -4.03 -11.46
C GLY A 731 -10.12 -5.33 -10.67
N ALA A 732 -9.66 -5.21 -9.42
CA ALA A 732 -9.53 -6.33 -8.49
C ALA A 732 -10.83 -7.11 -8.27
N GLY A 733 -10.72 -8.44 -8.15
CA GLY A 733 -11.80 -9.29 -7.67
C GLY A 733 -12.11 -9.05 -6.19
N THR A 734 -13.33 -9.37 -5.77
CA THR A 734 -13.73 -9.27 -4.36
C THR A 734 -12.84 -10.14 -3.49
N GLN A 735 -12.39 -9.57 -2.36
CA GLN A 735 -11.45 -10.22 -1.44
C GLN A 735 -11.98 -11.56 -0.90
N GLY A 736 -11.07 -12.50 -0.67
CA GLY A 736 -11.40 -13.75 0.00
C GLY A 736 -11.80 -13.54 1.47
N PRO A 737 -12.70 -14.37 2.05
CA PRO A 737 -13.12 -14.24 3.44
C PRO A 737 -11.97 -14.45 4.45
N TYR A 738 -10.92 -15.19 4.07
CA TYR A 738 -9.81 -15.58 4.92
C TYR A 738 -8.49 -14.89 4.54
N THR A 739 -8.21 -14.74 3.24
CA THR A 739 -7.06 -13.96 2.75
C THR A 739 -7.26 -12.46 2.89
N ARG A 740 -8.50 -11.97 2.73
CA ARG A 740 -8.92 -10.57 2.93
C ARG A 740 -8.16 -9.53 2.08
N GLU A 741 -7.53 -9.96 0.99
CA GLU A 741 -6.90 -9.09 -0.02
C GLU A 741 -7.75 -9.03 -1.29
N GLY A 742 -8.05 -7.82 -1.79
CA GLY A 742 -8.78 -7.63 -3.05
C GLY A 742 -7.88 -7.95 -4.24
N GLY A 743 -8.35 -8.80 -5.16
CA GLY A 743 -7.56 -9.26 -6.31
C GLY A 743 -6.69 -10.50 -6.03
N PHE A 744 -6.86 -11.14 -4.88
CA PHE A 744 -6.14 -12.35 -4.45
C PHE A 744 -7.11 -13.37 -3.86
N LEU A 745 -6.91 -14.65 -4.13
CA LEU A 745 -7.66 -15.76 -3.51
C LEU A 745 -6.73 -16.97 -3.30
N SER A 746 -6.71 -17.53 -2.11
CA SER A 746 -6.03 -18.81 -1.83
C SER A 746 -6.64 -19.99 -2.60
N PHE A 747 -5.91 -21.10 -2.78
CA PHE A 747 -6.47 -22.29 -3.43
C PHE A 747 -7.73 -22.80 -2.71
N TYR A 748 -7.75 -22.80 -1.37
CA TYR A 748 -8.92 -23.22 -0.61
C TYR A 748 -10.13 -22.28 -0.80
N GLU A 749 -9.93 -20.97 -0.96
CA GLU A 749 -11.02 -20.05 -1.31
C GLU A 749 -11.54 -20.27 -2.74
N VAL A 750 -10.65 -20.55 -3.70
CA VAL A 750 -11.05 -20.88 -5.08
C VAL A 750 -11.81 -22.21 -5.14
N CYS A 751 -11.36 -23.26 -4.44
CA CYS A 751 -12.05 -24.55 -4.43
C CYS A 751 -13.43 -24.46 -3.75
N GLN A 752 -13.56 -23.69 -2.66
CA GLN A 752 -14.84 -23.43 -2.01
C GLN A 752 -15.77 -22.63 -2.92
N ASN A 753 -15.24 -21.72 -3.72
CA ASN A 753 -16.00 -20.99 -4.73
C ASN A 753 -16.49 -21.91 -5.86
N LEU A 754 -15.67 -22.86 -6.34
CA LEU A 754 -16.11 -23.92 -7.25
C LEU A 754 -17.23 -24.78 -6.63
N ALA A 755 -17.10 -25.19 -5.36
CA ALA A 755 -18.17 -25.89 -4.63
C ALA A 755 -19.46 -25.05 -4.48
N LYS A 756 -19.32 -23.72 -4.37
CA LYS A 756 -20.43 -22.74 -4.40
C LYS A 756 -20.91 -22.44 -5.84
N GLY A 757 -20.56 -23.25 -6.83
CA GLY A 757 -21.03 -23.15 -8.21
C GLY A 757 -20.39 -22.04 -9.03
N TRP A 758 -19.08 -21.84 -8.90
CA TRP A 758 -18.28 -21.15 -9.92
C TRP A 758 -17.94 -22.12 -11.07
N THR A 759 -17.78 -21.59 -12.29
CA THR A 759 -17.44 -22.37 -13.48
C THR A 759 -15.92 -22.43 -13.67
N ARG A 760 -15.31 -23.61 -13.56
CA ARG A 760 -13.93 -23.87 -14.02
C ARG A 760 -13.89 -23.94 -15.55
N VAL A 761 -12.87 -23.33 -16.15
CA VAL A 761 -12.52 -23.46 -17.58
C VAL A 761 -11.04 -23.77 -17.68
N TRP A 762 -10.65 -24.62 -18.64
CA TRP A 762 -9.25 -24.91 -18.95
C TRP A 762 -8.78 -24.08 -20.15
N ASN A 763 -7.59 -23.47 -20.08
CA ASN A 763 -6.91 -22.91 -21.24
C ASN A 763 -5.83 -23.87 -21.74
N ASP A 764 -6.00 -24.44 -22.93
CA ASP A 764 -5.09 -25.46 -23.44
C ASP A 764 -3.80 -24.90 -24.08
N GLU A 765 -3.71 -23.61 -24.38
CA GLU A 765 -2.45 -23.00 -24.83
C GLU A 765 -1.55 -22.72 -23.61
N GLN A 766 -2.07 -22.02 -22.61
CA GLN A 766 -1.34 -21.66 -21.39
C GLN A 766 -1.17 -22.82 -20.38
N LYS A 767 -1.88 -23.94 -20.57
CA LYS A 767 -1.93 -25.14 -19.70
C LYS A 767 -2.28 -24.84 -18.23
N VAL A 768 -3.30 -24.01 -18.03
CA VAL A 768 -3.78 -23.55 -16.71
C VAL A 768 -5.31 -23.38 -16.68
N PRO A 769 -5.94 -23.51 -15.50
CA PRO A 769 -7.36 -23.26 -15.33
C PRO A 769 -7.67 -21.77 -15.06
N TYR A 770 -8.92 -21.37 -15.24
CA TYR A 770 -9.49 -20.21 -14.57
C TYR A 770 -10.89 -20.55 -14.06
N ALA A 771 -11.38 -19.79 -13.08
CA ALA A 771 -12.73 -19.94 -12.55
C ALA A 771 -13.48 -18.61 -12.56
N TYR A 772 -14.79 -18.62 -12.80
CA TYR A 772 -15.59 -17.40 -12.81
C TYR A 772 -17.05 -17.62 -12.34
N LYS A 773 -17.67 -16.57 -11.81
CA LYS A 773 -19.11 -16.52 -11.48
C LYS A 773 -19.61 -15.08 -11.40
N GLY A 774 -20.74 -14.79 -12.05
CA GLY A 774 -21.30 -13.44 -12.07
C GLY A 774 -20.36 -12.45 -12.75
N ASP A 775 -19.85 -11.49 -12.00
CA ASP A 775 -18.83 -10.53 -12.41
C ASP A 775 -17.43 -10.85 -11.83
N GLN A 776 -17.25 -11.97 -11.14
CA GLN A 776 -15.97 -12.36 -10.53
C GLN A 776 -15.24 -13.42 -11.37
N TRP A 777 -13.91 -13.31 -11.43
CA TRP A 777 -13.01 -14.18 -12.19
C TRP A 777 -11.68 -14.38 -11.45
N VAL A 778 -11.04 -15.55 -11.59
CA VAL A 778 -9.73 -15.85 -11.01
C VAL A 778 -8.92 -16.80 -11.88
N GLY A 779 -7.65 -16.48 -12.11
CA GLY A 779 -6.65 -17.37 -12.72
C GLY A 779 -5.72 -17.91 -11.64
N TYR A 780 -5.61 -19.22 -11.51
CA TYR A 780 -5.05 -19.94 -10.36
C TYR A 780 -4.43 -21.27 -10.79
N ASP A 781 -3.63 -21.92 -9.94
CA ASP A 781 -3.16 -23.29 -10.16
C ASP A 781 -4.05 -24.34 -9.46
N ASP A 782 -4.23 -25.50 -10.09
CA ASP A 782 -4.87 -26.68 -9.48
C ASP A 782 -4.16 -27.99 -9.81
N LEU A 783 -4.71 -29.13 -9.35
CA LEU A 783 -4.11 -30.46 -9.52
C LEU A 783 -3.73 -30.81 -10.97
N GLU A 784 -4.42 -30.26 -11.99
CA GLU A 784 -4.13 -30.51 -13.39
C GLU A 784 -2.92 -29.68 -13.86
N SER A 785 -2.89 -28.38 -13.57
CA SER A 785 -1.76 -27.51 -13.95
C SER A 785 -0.52 -27.78 -13.09
N ILE A 786 -0.67 -28.08 -11.80
CA ILE A 786 0.42 -28.52 -10.92
C ILE A 786 1.05 -29.82 -11.43
N GLN A 787 0.26 -30.79 -11.90
CA GLN A 787 0.82 -32.00 -12.51
C GLN A 787 1.62 -31.66 -13.79
N ILE A 788 1.06 -30.84 -14.68
CA ILE A 788 1.71 -30.47 -15.95
C ILE A 788 3.00 -29.64 -15.70
N LYS A 789 3.01 -28.76 -14.70
CA LYS A 789 4.18 -27.97 -14.32
C LYS A 789 5.26 -28.81 -13.62
N ALA A 790 4.87 -29.81 -12.84
CA ALA A 790 5.80 -30.81 -12.33
C ALA A 790 6.41 -31.65 -13.48
N ASP A 791 5.61 -32.03 -14.47
CA ASP A 791 6.11 -32.68 -15.69
C ASP A 791 7.05 -31.78 -16.50
N TYR A 792 6.78 -30.47 -16.59
CA TYR A 792 7.66 -29.48 -17.20
C TYR A 792 9.01 -29.37 -16.46
N ILE A 793 9.00 -29.32 -15.13
CA ILE A 793 10.21 -29.33 -14.27
C ILE A 793 11.07 -30.56 -14.57
N ARG A 794 10.45 -31.75 -14.65
CA ARG A 794 11.16 -33.00 -14.98
C ARG A 794 11.73 -32.99 -16.39
N GLN A 795 10.92 -32.65 -17.39
CA GLN A 795 11.32 -32.66 -18.81
C GLN A 795 12.44 -31.65 -19.12
N ASN A 796 12.43 -30.49 -18.47
CA ASN A 796 13.49 -29.49 -18.62
C ASN A 796 14.72 -29.74 -17.74
N GLY A 797 14.67 -30.72 -16.83
CA GLY A 797 15.76 -31.04 -15.91
C GLY A 797 16.02 -29.98 -14.83
N LEU A 798 14.98 -29.24 -14.44
CA LEU A 798 15.06 -28.19 -13.42
C LEU A 798 15.30 -28.79 -12.02
N GLY A 799 15.89 -28.01 -11.12
CA GLY A 799 16.28 -28.47 -9.78
C GLY A 799 15.12 -28.82 -8.84
N GLY A 800 13.88 -28.46 -9.20
CA GLY A 800 12.68 -28.74 -8.42
C GLY A 800 11.58 -27.67 -8.54
N SER A 801 10.64 -27.71 -7.60
CA SER A 801 9.54 -26.74 -7.45
C SER A 801 9.70 -25.90 -6.19
N MET A 802 9.35 -24.62 -6.30
CA MET A 802 9.15 -23.69 -5.20
C MET A 802 7.66 -23.34 -5.15
N ILE A 803 7.11 -23.09 -3.96
CA ILE A 803 5.71 -22.72 -3.78
C ILE A 803 5.57 -21.48 -2.89
N TRP A 804 4.70 -20.57 -3.32
CA TRP A 804 4.22 -19.45 -2.51
C TRP A 804 2.70 -19.60 -2.32
N ALA A 805 2.18 -19.88 -1.13
CA ALA A 805 2.85 -20.28 0.10
C ALA A 805 2.12 -21.52 0.66
N ILE A 806 2.75 -22.28 1.56
CA ILE A 806 2.18 -23.55 2.05
C ILE A 806 0.84 -23.35 2.76
N ASP A 807 0.68 -22.20 3.42
CA ASP A 807 -0.52 -21.75 4.11
C ASP A 807 -1.68 -21.33 3.17
N LEU A 808 -1.50 -21.40 1.84
CA LEU A 808 -2.53 -21.10 0.82
C LEU A 808 -3.10 -22.36 0.14
N ASP A 809 -2.47 -23.53 0.33
CA ASP A 809 -3.03 -24.85 -0.03
C ASP A 809 -4.16 -25.24 0.95
N ASP A 810 -4.94 -26.27 0.62
CA ASP A 810 -6.04 -26.72 1.49
C ASP A 810 -5.57 -27.62 2.65
N PHE A 811 -4.84 -27.01 3.59
CA PHE A 811 -4.33 -27.68 4.81
C PHE A 811 -5.45 -28.14 5.78
N ARG A 812 -6.72 -27.75 5.53
CA ARG A 812 -7.89 -28.17 6.31
C ARG A 812 -8.76 -29.23 5.61
N ASN A 813 -8.44 -29.66 4.38
CA ASN A 813 -9.28 -30.55 3.55
C ASN A 813 -10.72 -30.02 3.35
N SER A 814 -10.88 -28.71 3.27
CA SER A 814 -12.15 -28.01 3.00
C SER A 814 -12.67 -28.22 1.57
N CYS A 815 -11.78 -28.51 0.63
CA CYS A 815 -12.11 -28.88 -0.75
C CYS A 815 -12.60 -30.33 -0.89
N GLY A 816 -12.37 -31.18 0.13
CA GLY A 816 -12.56 -32.64 0.03
C GLY A 816 -11.53 -33.36 -0.85
N LEU A 817 -10.40 -32.71 -1.16
CA LEU A 817 -9.35 -33.22 -2.06
C LEU A 817 -8.17 -33.90 -1.33
N GLY A 818 -8.24 -33.99 0.00
CA GLY A 818 -7.12 -34.35 0.88
C GLY A 818 -6.58 -33.11 1.62
N ILE A 819 -5.71 -33.35 2.61
CA ILE A 819 -4.96 -32.27 3.29
C ILE A 819 -3.78 -31.89 2.39
N ASN A 820 -3.58 -30.59 2.16
CA ASN A 820 -2.50 -30.06 1.30
C ASN A 820 -2.47 -30.75 -0.08
N PRO A 821 -3.56 -30.71 -0.87
CA PRO A 821 -3.70 -31.47 -2.11
C PRO A 821 -2.67 -31.06 -3.19
N LEU A 822 -2.37 -29.76 -3.35
CA LEU A 822 -1.40 -29.32 -4.37
C LEU A 822 0.03 -29.73 -3.99
N MET A 823 0.40 -29.55 -2.71
CA MET A 823 1.69 -29.99 -2.19
C MET A 823 1.87 -31.51 -2.18
N SER A 824 0.80 -32.26 -1.88
CA SER A 824 0.79 -33.72 -1.98
C SER A 824 1.03 -34.18 -3.41
N LYS A 825 0.44 -33.48 -4.40
CA LYS A 825 0.66 -33.77 -5.82
C LYS A 825 2.08 -33.42 -6.29
N LEU A 826 2.65 -32.32 -5.80
CA LEU A 826 4.07 -31.99 -6.04
C LEU A 826 5.02 -33.05 -5.45
N LYS A 827 4.73 -33.57 -4.25
CA LYS A 827 5.50 -34.66 -3.63
C LYS A 827 5.42 -35.98 -4.41
N GLU A 828 4.24 -36.32 -4.95
CA GLU A 828 4.03 -37.48 -5.82
C GLU A 828 4.87 -37.36 -7.12
N MET A 829 4.87 -36.18 -7.74
CA MET A 829 5.47 -35.96 -9.05
C MET A 829 6.98 -35.67 -9.00
N LEU A 830 7.47 -35.03 -7.94
CA LEU A 830 8.85 -34.60 -7.72
C LEU A 830 9.44 -35.27 -6.46
N PRO A 831 9.65 -36.60 -6.49
CA PRO A 831 10.02 -37.37 -5.31
C PRO A 831 11.44 -37.08 -4.82
N ASP A 832 11.66 -37.44 -3.55
CA ASP A 832 12.97 -37.44 -2.91
C ASP A 832 13.90 -38.53 -3.50
N ARG A 833 15.19 -38.40 -3.25
CA ARG A 833 16.22 -39.33 -3.72
C ARG A 833 15.96 -40.75 -3.20
N THR A 834 15.54 -41.67 -4.06
CA THR A 834 15.53 -43.08 -3.71
C THR A 834 16.97 -43.64 -3.69
N VAL A 835 17.45 -44.00 -2.51
CA VAL A 835 18.59 -44.91 -2.39
C VAL A 835 18.07 -46.30 -2.71
N GLN A 836 18.29 -46.79 -3.93
CA GLN A 836 17.95 -48.18 -4.28
C GLN A 836 18.63 -49.14 -3.29
N PRO A 837 17.86 -50.00 -2.57
CA PRO A 837 18.46 -51.06 -1.78
C PRO A 837 19.09 -52.07 -2.74
N THR A 838 20.40 -52.27 -2.67
CA THR A 838 21.09 -53.30 -3.44
C THR A 838 20.49 -54.66 -3.08
N GLN A 839 19.77 -55.29 -4.00
CA GLN A 839 19.19 -56.62 -3.77
C GLN A 839 20.29 -57.68 -3.66
N ALA A 840 20.77 -57.91 -2.44
CA ALA A 840 21.55 -59.08 -2.11
C ALA A 840 20.65 -60.32 -2.23
N THR A 841 20.88 -61.14 -3.26
CA THR A 841 20.12 -62.36 -3.55
C THR A 841 20.44 -63.46 -2.53
N THR A 842 19.80 -63.40 -1.36
CA THR A 842 19.98 -64.34 -0.24
C THR A 842 19.30 -65.68 -0.51
N ASN A 843 20.01 -66.60 -1.17
CA ASN A 843 19.51 -67.92 -1.52
C ASN A 843 20.30 -69.05 -0.82
N VAL A 844 20.16 -69.18 0.51
CA VAL A 844 20.65 -70.32 1.32
C VAL A 844 19.67 -70.62 2.45
N GLU A 845 19.13 -71.85 2.50
CA GLU A 845 18.39 -72.42 3.64
C GLU A 845 19.34 -73.23 4.57
N PRO A 846 18.93 -73.63 5.80
CA PRO A 846 19.75 -73.32 6.97
C PRO A 846 20.42 -74.53 7.64
N THR A 847 21.44 -74.26 8.46
CA THR A 847 21.90 -75.22 9.49
C THR A 847 22.46 -74.51 10.72
N LYS A 848 22.07 -74.98 11.92
CA LYS A 848 22.64 -74.62 13.23
C LYS A 848 23.92 -75.49 13.45
N ALA A 849 24.86 -75.29 14.38
CA ALA A 849 25.09 -74.41 15.54
C ALA A 849 26.62 -74.50 15.86
N PRO A 850 27.14 -74.35 17.10
CA PRO A 850 26.86 -73.40 18.20
C PRO A 850 28.16 -72.75 18.80
N THR A 851 28.02 -71.76 19.71
CA THR A 851 28.98 -71.42 20.80
C THR A 851 30.40 -70.91 20.45
N SER A 852 31.17 -70.19 21.28
CA SER A 852 30.97 -69.59 22.63
C SER A 852 31.96 -68.43 22.90
N SER A 853 31.78 -67.75 24.04
CA SER A 853 32.80 -67.03 24.85
C SER A 853 33.29 -65.62 24.43
N LYS A 854 33.70 -64.86 25.44
CA LYS A 854 34.02 -63.42 25.57
C LYS A 854 35.14 -63.32 26.64
N PRO A 855 35.79 -62.17 26.95
CA PRO A 855 36.48 -61.12 26.18
C PRO A 855 38.02 -61.21 26.36
N THR A 856 38.80 -60.18 25.92
CA THR A 856 39.84 -59.48 26.72
C THR A 856 40.29 -58.18 25.99
N GLN A 857 41.10 -57.32 26.64
CA GLN A 857 41.35 -55.90 26.31
C GLN A 857 42.69 -55.63 25.57
N ALA A 858 42.77 -54.45 24.93
CA ALA A 858 43.88 -53.46 24.82
C ALA A 858 45.37 -53.87 24.68
N PRO A 859 46.14 -53.05 23.92
CA PRO A 859 47.58 -52.81 24.22
C PRO A 859 47.96 -51.30 24.27
N THR A 860 49.17 -51.00 24.78
CA THR A 860 49.67 -49.63 25.04
C THR A 860 51.15 -49.44 24.60
N THR A 861 51.43 -48.28 23.98
CA THR A 861 52.70 -47.52 23.79
C THR A 861 54.10 -48.17 23.93
N VAL A 862 54.98 -47.99 22.91
CA VAL A 862 56.48 -48.05 23.01
C VAL A 862 57.16 -47.05 22.01
N GLN A 863 58.46 -46.79 22.15
CA GLN A 863 59.34 -45.79 21.45
C GLN A 863 60.82 -46.32 21.40
N PRO A 864 61.92 -45.60 21.04
CA PRO A 864 62.15 -44.30 20.33
C PRO A 864 63.34 -44.31 19.28
N THR A 865 63.74 -43.12 18.77
CA THR A 865 65.12 -42.75 18.26
C THR A 865 65.62 -43.33 16.90
N GLN A 866 66.62 -42.80 16.12
CA GLN A 866 67.54 -41.63 16.19
C GLN A 866 68.15 -41.24 14.79
N ALA A 867 68.83 -40.08 14.70
CA ALA A 867 70.03 -39.76 13.86
C ALA A 867 69.87 -39.46 12.32
N THR A 868 70.67 -38.62 11.61
CA THR A 868 71.82 -37.71 11.96
C THR A 868 72.17 -36.67 10.86
N THR A 869 72.92 -35.60 11.21
CA THR A 869 73.86 -34.76 10.37
C THR A 869 73.28 -33.92 9.20
N THR A 870 73.71 -32.70 8.82
CA THR A 870 74.85 -31.75 9.13
C THR A 870 74.49 -30.33 8.57
N VAL A 871 75.11 -29.15 8.77
CA VAL A 871 76.29 -28.61 9.52
C VAL A 871 76.04 -27.09 9.83
N GLU A 872 77.06 -26.27 10.16
CA GLU A 872 76.99 -24.86 10.63
C GLU A 872 78.26 -24.05 10.12
N PRO A 873 78.73 -22.89 10.69
CA PRO A 873 78.20 -21.50 10.63
C PRO A 873 79.23 -20.38 10.25
N THR A 874 78.79 -19.13 10.05
CA THR A 874 79.65 -17.91 10.20
C THR A 874 78.87 -16.68 10.75
N LYS A 875 79.57 -15.65 11.28
CA LYS A 875 79.03 -14.63 12.21
C LYS A 875 78.96 -13.17 11.71
N ALA A 876 78.13 -12.41 12.44
CA ALA A 876 77.92 -10.96 12.57
C ALA A 876 79.17 -10.03 12.68
N PRO A 877 78.96 -8.70 12.83
CA PRO A 877 79.10 -8.13 14.19
C PRO A 877 78.18 -6.93 14.58
N THR A 878 77.86 -6.84 15.90
CA THR A 878 77.67 -5.66 16.82
C THR A 878 77.27 -4.24 16.33
N SER A 879 76.64 -3.33 17.10
CA SER A 879 75.91 -3.30 18.40
C SER A 879 75.30 -1.85 18.57
N SER A 880 74.24 -1.58 19.34
CA SER A 880 74.26 -1.37 20.82
C SER A 880 72.83 -1.12 21.40
N LYS A 881 72.69 -0.61 22.63
CA LYS A 881 71.51 -0.71 23.55
C LYS A 881 71.46 0.55 24.50
N PRO A 882 70.53 0.72 25.48
CA PRO A 882 69.05 0.92 25.48
C PRO A 882 68.57 2.18 26.31
N THR A 883 67.24 2.30 26.57
CA THR A 883 66.58 2.49 27.92
C THR A 883 65.66 3.71 28.18
N GLN A 884 64.33 3.47 28.20
CA GLN A 884 63.26 4.00 29.09
C GLN A 884 62.91 5.53 29.19
N ALA A 885 61.78 5.78 29.89
CA ALA A 885 61.06 7.05 30.17
C ALA A 885 61.40 7.55 31.63
N PRO A 886 60.64 8.41 32.39
CA PRO A 886 59.26 8.95 32.23
C PRO A 886 58.96 10.42 32.74
N THR A 887 57.69 10.84 32.59
CA THR A 887 56.88 11.79 33.44
C THR A 887 57.20 13.31 33.66
N THR A 888 56.25 14.14 33.19
CA THR A 888 55.66 15.39 33.79
C THR A 888 56.36 16.78 33.85
N VAL A 889 55.49 17.79 34.02
CA VAL A 889 55.65 19.22 34.48
C VAL A 889 55.83 20.32 33.40
N GLN A 890 55.12 21.45 33.60
CA GLN A 890 55.13 22.76 32.87
C GLN A 890 56.15 23.75 33.52
N PRO A 891 56.27 25.10 33.27
CA PRO A 891 55.46 26.04 32.44
C PRO A 891 56.18 27.17 31.63
N THR A 892 55.38 27.93 30.84
CA THR A 892 55.48 29.38 30.45
C THR A 892 56.52 30.00 29.47
N LYS A 893 55.96 30.80 28.52
CA LYS A 893 56.42 32.09 27.85
C LYS A 893 57.67 32.05 26.93
N VAL A 894 57.64 32.50 25.64
CA VAL A 894 57.27 33.81 25.00
C VAL A 894 58.34 34.90 25.23
N PRO A 895 59.06 35.39 24.18
CA PRO A 895 58.65 36.47 23.23
C PRO A 895 58.64 36.01 21.74
N ALA A 896 58.04 36.66 20.71
CA ALA A 896 57.74 38.07 20.35
C ALA A 896 58.94 38.85 19.73
N THR A 897 58.85 39.74 18.71
CA THR A 897 57.72 40.31 17.92
C THR A 897 58.17 40.55 16.44
N ASP A 898 57.46 41.23 15.51
CA ASP A 898 57.44 42.71 15.42
C ASP A 898 56.34 43.36 14.52
N LYS A 899 56.27 44.71 14.53
CA LYS A 899 55.18 45.59 14.00
C LYS A 899 55.70 46.53 12.85
N PRO A 900 55.16 47.73 12.44
CA PRO A 900 54.44 48.81 13.16
C PRO A 900 53.07 49.23 12.53
N THR A 901 52.69 50.53 12.45
CA THR A 901 51.76 51.15 13.45
C THR A 901 51.21 52.56 13.10
N GLN A 902 49.97 52.86 13.54
CA GLN A 902 49.44 54.15 14.09
C GLN A 902 48.06 53.86 14.77
N ALA A 903 47.49 54.50 15.81
CA ALA A 903 47.75 55.69 16.68
C ALA A 903 47.36 57.07 16.12
N SER A 904 46.75 58.03 16.85
CA SER A 904 46.09 58.13 18.20
C SER A 904 45.43 59.55 18.34
N THR A 905 44.53 59.98 19.24
CA THR A 905 44.30 59.86 20.72
C THR A 905 42.76 60.01 21.03
N THR A 906 42.11 60.48 22.14
CA THR A 906 42.44 61.21 23.41
C THR A 906 41.29 61.16 24.47
N ALA A 907 41.63 61.27 25.77
CA ALA A 907 40.89 61.88 26.91
C ALA A 907 39.53 61.33 27.49
N GLN A 908 39.29 61.68 28.76
CA GLN A 908 38.23 61.25 29.74
C GLN A 908 37.53 62.50 30.37
N PRO A 909 36.57 62.46 31.35
CA PRO A 909 36.12 61.40 32.31
C PRO A 909 34.56 61.12 32.23
N THR A 910 33.67 60.88 33.23
CA THR A 910 33.63 60.95 34.72
C THR A 910 32.41 60.24 35.37
N LEU A 911 32.58 59.67 36.58
CA LEU A 911 31.60 59.42 37.70
C LEU A 911 30.33 58.51 37.56
N ALA A 912 29.88 58.03 38.73
CA ALA A 912 28.57 57.40 39.05
C ALA A 912 27.91 58.21 40.22
N PRO A 913 26.65 57.98 40.72
CA PRO A 913 26.34 56.81 41.58
C PRO A 913 24.83 56.36 41.71
N THR A 914 24.62 55.44 42.67
CA THR A 914 23.43 54.82 43.30
C THR A 914 22.24 55.70 43.76
N THR A 915 21.00 55.15 43.75
CA THR A 915 19.96 55.19 44.85
C THR A 915 18.77 54.25 44.49
N VAL A 916 18.38 53.22 45.27
CA VAL A 916 17.54 53.13 46.51
C VAL A 916 16.08 52.66 46.26
N GLN A 917 15.56 51.81 47.17
CA GLN A 917 14.29 51.06 47.11
C GLN A 917 13.13 51.74 47.88
N PRO A 918 11.85 51.39 47.64
CA PRO A 918 11.06 50.57 48.59
C PRO A 918 10.29 49.40 47.90
N THR A 919 9.99 48.21 48.46
CA THR A 919 9.44 47.80 49.80
C THR A 919 7.92 48.05 49.85
N GLN A 920 6.96 47.11 50.02
CA GLN A 920 6.89 45.66 50.38
C GLN A 920 5.66 45.02 49.64
N ALA A 921 5.68 43.76 49.12
CA ALA A 921 5.34 42.45 49.74
C ALA A 921 3.82 42.20 50.03
N PRO A 922 3.27 40.95 50.17
CA PRO A 922 3.91 39.60 50.13
C PRO A 922 3.14 38.44 49.39
N THR A 923 3.83 37.30 49.16
CA THR A 923 3.33 35.88 49.06
C THR A 923 2.34 35.47 47.93
N THR A 924 2.23 34.20 47.49
CA THR A 924 2.52 32.91 48.16
C THR A 924 3.06 31.78 47.25
N ALA A 925 3.99 30.97 47.78
CA ALA A 925 4.38 29.59 47.45
C ALA A 925 4.53 29.07 46.00
N GLN A 926 5.77 28.71 45.66
CA GLN A 926 6.14 27.51 44.90
C GLN A 926 6.70 26.46 45.90
N PRO A 927 6.82 25.17 45.53
CA PRO A 927 8.04 24.43 45.89
C PRO A 927 8.71 23.73 44.69
N THR A 928 10.01 23.45 44.82
CA THR A 928 10.92 23.14 43.70
C THR A 928 11.57 21.75 43.84
N GLN A 929 12.18 21.30 42.75
CA GLN A 929 12.92 20.04 42.51
C GLN A 929 13.80 19.51 43.67
N ALA A 930 13.98 18.18 43.67
CA ALA A 930 15.03 17.43 44.38
C ALA A 930 15.38 16.15 43.54
N PRO A 931 16.49 15.41 43.77
CA PRO A 931 17.49 15.24 42.70
C PRO A 931 17.92 13.78 42.38
N THR A 932 18.94 13.65 41.53
CA THR A 932 19.61 12.40 41.12
C THR A 932 20.54 11.80 42.19
N THR A 933 20.79 10.48 42.12
CA THR A 933 22.10 9.84 41.77
C THR A 933 22.26 8.41 42.37
N ALA A 934 23.06 7.55 41.68
CA ALA A 934 23.80 6.37 42.18
C ALA A 934 23.17 4.95 42.13
N LYS A 935 24.08 3.96 42.14
CA LYS A 935 23.91 2.51 41.89
C LYS A 935 24.25 1.67 43.14
N PRO A 936 23.56 0.54 43.42
CA PRO A 936 24.01 -0.50 44.34
C PRO A 936 24.53 -1.79 43.65
N THR A 937 25.10 -2.72 44.42
CA THR A 937 25.64 -4.02 43.97
C THR A 937 25.45 -5.10 45.05
N GLN A 938 25.01 -6.31 44.64
CA GLN A 938 25.00 -7.59 45.38
C GLN A 938 24.20 -7.74 46.70
N ALA A 939 23.82 -8.99 46.95
CA ALA A 939 22.80 -9.48 47.88
C ALA A 939 23.25 -9.68 49.34
N PRO A 940 22.28 -9.89 50.25
CA PRO A 940 22.36 -10.86 51.36
C PRO A 940 21.46 -12.10 51.14
N THR A 941 21.67 -13.14 51.95
CA THR A 941 21.10 -14.50 51.77
C THR A 941 19.99 -14.82 52.79
N THR A 942 19.34 -15.99 52.64
CA THR A 942 18.33 -16.64 53.52
C THR A 942 16.92 -16.03 53.52
N ALA A 943 15.83 -16.80 53.56
CA ALA A 943 15.66 -18.25 53.72
C ALA A 943 14.51 -18.85 52.85
N GLN A 944 14.45 -20.18 52.73
CA GLN A 944 13.40 -20.89 51.97
C GLN A 944 12.02 -20.81 52.65
N PRO A 945 10.93 -20.67 51.87
CA PRO A 945 9.60 -21.16 52.22
C PRO A 945 9.53 -22.69 52.09
N THR A 946 9.01 -23.38 53.11
CA THR A 946 8.91 -24.85 53.16
C THR A 946 7.76 -25.39 52.31
N LYS A 947 7.90 -26.61 51.77
CA LYS A 947 6.75 -27.37 51.22
C LYS A 947 5.65 -27.53 52.28
N ALA A 948 4.43 -27.10 51.95
CA ALA A 948 3.22 -27.58 52.63
C ALA A 948 2.83 -28.96 52.08
N PRO A 949 2.38 -29.92 52.91
CA PRO A 949 2.02 -31.26 52.45
C PRO A 949 0.57 -31.32 51.91
N THR A 950 0.40 -31.86 50.72
CA THR A 950 -0.93 -32.13 50.14
C THR A 950 -1.58 -33.35 50.81
N THR A 951 -2.44 -33.13 51.81
CA THR A 951 -3.32 -34.18 52.36
C THR A 951 -4.64 -34.22 51.61
N GLN A 952 -5.00 -35.38 51.04
CA GLN A 952 -6.29 -35.59 50.38
C GLN A 952 -7.46 -35.52 51.37
N SER A 953 -8.60 -35.00 50.90
CA SER A 953 -9.92 -35.29 51.48
C SER A 953 -10.65 -36.26 50.54
N PRO A 954 -11.27 -37.35 51.03
CA PRO A 954 -11.90 -38.37 50.18
C PRO A 954 -13.28 -37.90 49.68
N GLY A 955 -13.30 -37.02 48.67
CA GLY A 955 -14.55 -36.36 48.27
C GLY A 955 -14.54 -35.61 46.93
N GLY A 956 -13.82 -36.10 45.91
CA GLY A 956 -14.00 -35.72 44.49
C GLY A 956 -13.52 -34.33 44.04
N CYS A 957 -13.69 -33.29 44.86
CA CYS A 957 -13.42 -31.89 44.49
C CYS A 957 -11.93 -31.52 44.52
N GLY A 958 -11.51 -30.60 43.65
CA GLY A 958 -10.20 -29.98 43.65
C GLY A 958 -9.29 -30.40 42.48
N ALA A 959 -8.09 -29.83 42.48
CA ALA A 959 -7.10 -29.95 41.42
C ALA A 959 -6.72 -31.42 41.07
N PRO A 960 -6.49 -31.73 39.78
CA PRO A 960 -6.14 -33.08 39.33
C PRO A 960 -4.82 -33.55 39.95
N VAL A 961 -4.86 -34.72 40.61
CA VAL A 961 -3.68 -35.32 41.30
C VAL A 961 -2.56 -35.66 40.31
N ASN A 962 -2.90 -36.06 39.08
CA ASN A 962 -1.99 -36.23 37.96
C ASN A 962 -2.29 -35.16 36.92
N CYS A 963 -1.41 -34.16 36.83
CA CYS A 963 -1.63 -32.93 36.07
C CYS A 963 -0.70 -32.89 34.85
N GLU A 964 -1.19 -33.34 33.70
CA GLU A 964 -0.37 -33.45 32.47
C GLU A 964 -0.20 -32.10 31.78
N ASN A 965 1.05 -31.76 31.40
CA ASN A 965 1.41 -30.46 30.87
C ASN A 965 0.61 -30.10 29.60
N GLY A 966 -0.01 -28.91 29.57
CA GLY A 966 -0.84 -28.43 28.46
C GLY A 966 -2.27 -28.99 28.42
N LYS A 967 -2.68 -29.79 29.41
CA LYS A 967 -4.08 -30.25 29.51
C LYS A 967 -4.91 -29.40 30.46
N TYR A 968 -6.21 -29.35 30.15
CA TYR A 968 -7.24 -28.75 30.96
C TYR A 968 -8.10 -29.82 31.64
N TYR A 969 -8.60 -29.51 32.83
CA TYR A 969 -9.43 -30.40 33.64
C TYR A 969 -10.53 -29.59 34.33
N ALA A 970 -11.78 -30.05 34.31
CA ALA A 970 -12.85 -29.45 35.12
C ALA A 970 -12.56 -29.64 36.63
N ASP A 971 -13.05 -28.74 37.48
CA ASP A 971 -13.34 -29.13 38.85
C ASP A 971 -14.62 -29.99 38.90
N ALA A 972 -14.62 -31.02 39.74
CA ALA A 972 -15.72 -31.97 39.81
C ALA A 972 -16.91 -31.52 40.71
N CYS A 973 -16.85 -30.31 41.29
CA CYS A 973 -17.81 -29.83 42.30
C CYS A 973 -18.25 -28.37 42.12
N ASP A 974 -17.43 -27.49 41.54
CA ASP A 974 -17.83 -26.18 41.04
C ASP A 974 -17.69 -26.17 39.51
N PRO A 975 -18.79 -26.30 38.74
CA PRO A 975 -18.73 -26.36 37.28
C PRO A 975 -18.27 -25.03 36.64
N LYS A 976 -18.14 -23.94 37.41
CA LYS A 976 -17.50 -22.71 36.94
C LYS A 976 -15.98 -22.73 37.12
N VAL A 977 -15.38 -23.75 37.74
CA VAL A 977 -13.93 -23.84 38.01
C VAL A 977 -13.29 -24.89 37.11
N TYR A 978 -12.09 -24.57 36.62
CA TYR A 978 -11.26 -25.48 35.85
C TYR A 978 -9.79 -25.28 36.19
N TYR A 979 -8.97 -26.25 35.75
CA TYR A 979 -7.53 -26.28 35.95
C TYR A 979 -6.83 -26.33 34.60
N HIS A 980 -5.76 -25.54 34.44
CA HIS A 980 -4.79 -25.74 33.36
C HIS A 980 -3.47 -26.22 33.96
N CYS A 981 -2.84 -27.22 33.35
CA CYS A 981 -1.69 -27.91 33.89
C CYS A 981 -0.37 -27.43 33.28
N GLY A 982 0.49 -26.81 34.10
CA GLY A 982 1.83 -26.33 33.71
C GLY A 982 2.92 -26.94 34.60
N HIS A 983 3.94 -27.56 34.00
CA HIS A 983 5.08 -28.19 34.68
C HIS A 983 4.70 -29.22 35.79
N GLY A 984 3.53 -29.86 35.66
CA GLY A 984 2.98 -30.79 36.67
C GLY A 984 2.23 -30.10 37.83
N ILE A 985 2.00 -28.80 37.74
CA ILE A 985 1.25 -27.98 38.71
C ILE A 985 -0.08 -27.56 38.08
N ALA A 986 -1.17 -27.74 38.82
CA ALA A 986 -2.51 -27.34 38.40
C ALA A 986 -2.77 -25.88 38.80
N TYR A 987 -2.95 -25.01 37.81
CA TYR A 987 -3.32 -23.62 38.00
C TYR A 987 -4.85 -23.50 37.93
N THR A 988 -5.46 -22.91 38.95
CA THR A 988 -6.93 -22.81 39.10
C THR A 988 -7.47 -21.57 38.40
N TYR A 989 -8.52 -21.73 37.61
CA TYR A 989 -9.22 -20.67 36.92
C TYR A 989 -10.72 -20.77 37.19
N LYS A 990 -11.44 -19.64 37.09
CA LYS A 990 -12.89 -19.59 37.19
C LYS A 990 -13.47 -18.90 35.96
N CYS A 991 -14.51 -19.49 35.40
CA CYS A 991 -15.30 -18.97 34.30
C CYS A 991 -15.93 -17.62 34.66
N GLY A 992 -16.25 -16.84 33.63
CA GLY A 992 -16.89 -15.53 33.78
C GLY A 992 -18.29 -15.63 34.41
N ALA A 993 -18.93 -14.47 34.60
CA ALA A 993 -20.32 -14.43 35.03
C ALA A 993 -21.17 -15.35 34.12
N ASP A 994 -21.97 -16.20 34.76
CA ASP A 994 -22.99 -17.06 34.15
C ASP A 994 -22.56 -18.05 33.04
N THR A 995 -21.26 -18.29 32.92
CA THR A 995 -20.68 -19.41 32.16
C THR A 995 -20.16 -20.54 33.07
N VAL A 996 -20.05 -21.75 32.53
CA VAL A 996 -19.52 -22.98 33.14
C VAL A 996 -18.47 -23.62 32.22
N TRP A 997 -17.66 -24.55 32.71
CA TRP A 997 -16.58 -25.16 31.93
C TRP A 997 -17.05 -26.29 31.00
N ASP A 998 -16.93 -26.09 29.69
CA ASP A 998 -17.20 -27.09 28.66
C ASP A 998 -15.98 -28.00 28.47
N SER A 999 -16.02 -29.19 29.06
CA SER A 999 -14.95 -30.20 28.94
C SER A 999 -14.89 -30.88 27.56
N GLY A 1000 -15.90 -30.69 26.70
CA GLY A 1000 -15.88 -31.15 25.31
C GLY A 1000 -15.21 -30.15 24.36
N LYS A 1001 -15.06 -28.89 24.78
CA LYS A 1001 -14.46 -27.80 23.99
C LYS A 1001 -13.21 -27.16 24.62
N ASN A 1002 -12.94 -27.41 25.90
CA ASN A 1002 -11.89 -26.80 26.70
C ASN A 1002 -11.97 -25.26 26.78
N TYR A 1003 -13.19 -24.72 26.97
CA TYR A 1003 -13.39 -23.30 27.31
C TYR A 1003 -14.65 -23.10 28.18
N CYS A 1004 -14.83 -21.89 28.71
CA CYS A 1004 -16.02 -21.52 29.47
C CYS A 1004 -17.18 -21.14 28.54
N ASN A 1005 -18.30 -21.87 28.63
CA ASN A 1005 -19.45 -21.79 27.75
C ASN A 1005 -20.74 -21.55 28.58
N TRP A 1006 -21.87 -21.23 27.95
CA TRP A 1006 -23.12 -20.99 28.69
C TRP A 1006 -23.71 -22.29 29.24
N ASP A 1007 -24.29 -22.24 30.46
CA ASP A 1007 -24.73 -23.45 31.18
C ASP A 1007 -25.77 -24.27 30.40
N TYR A 1008 -26.70 -23.63 29.69
CA TYR A 1008 -27.70 -24.33 28.86
C TYR A 1008 -27.10 -25.06 27.64
N ILE A 1009 -25.90 -24.67 27.19
CA ILE A 1009 -25.18 -25.33 26.09
C ILE A 1009 -24.43 -26.57 26.61
N VAL A 1010 -23.92 -26.51 27.84
CA VAL A 1010 -23.18 -27.61 28.49
C VAL A 1010 -24.12 -28.62 29.15
N ASN A 1011 -25.25 -28.16 29.69
CA ASN A 1011 -26.27 -28.95 30.39
C ASN A 1011 -27.65 -28.85 29.68
N PRO A 1012 -27.83 -29.48 28.50
CA PRO A 1012 -29.02 -29.34 27.65
C PRO A 1012 -30.32 -29.99 28.19
N THR A 1013 -30.39 -30.25 29.50
CA THR A 1013 -31.61 -30.62 30.24
C THR A 1013 -32.26 -29.44 30.95
N THR A 1014 -31.60 -28.27 31.03
CA THR A 1014 -32.26 -27.02 31.39
C THR A 1014 -33.06 -26.52 30.18
N PRO A 1015 -34.39 -26.29 30.30
CA PRO A 1015 -35.14 -25.65 29.22
C PRO A 1015 -34.59 -24.24 28.98
N ASP A 1016 -34.34 -23.89 27.72
CA ASP A 1016 -33.97 -22.52 27.36
C ASP A 1016 -35.15 -21.59 27.72
N PRO A 1017 -34.99 -20.66 28.67
CA PRO A 1017 -36.09 -19.81 29.15
C PRO A 1017 -36.50 -18.75 28.12
N CYS A 1018 -35.76 -18.64 27.02
CA CYS A 1018 -35.93 -17.67 25.94
C CYS A 1018 -36.55 -18.29 24.66
N ALA A 1019 -36.77 -19.62 24.67
CA ALA A 1019 -37.47 -20.35 23.63
C ALA A 1019 -38.99 -20.43 23.92
N PRO A 1020 -39.86 -20.36 22.89
CA PRO A 1020 -41.30 -20.56 23.10
C PRO A 1020 -41.63 -21.99 23.55
N THR A 1021 -42.65 -22.15 24.40
CA THR A 1021 -42.97 -23.44 25.04
C THR A 1021 -43.67 -24.46 24.14
N ASP A 1022 -44.33 -24.00 23.07
CA ASP A 1022 -44.97 -24.81 22.03
C ASP A 1022 -44.62 -24.22 20.66
N CYS A 1023 -44.51 -25.06 19.62
CA CYS A 1023 -44.20 -24.60 18.26
C CYS A 1023 -45.03 -25.29 17.17
N VAL A 1024 -45.24 -24.59 16.06
CA VAL A 1024 -45.99 -25.05 14.89
C VAL A 1024 -45.02 -25.35 13.75
N GLU A 1025 -45.16 -26.52 13.14
CA GLU A 1025 -44.24 -27.04 12.12
C GLU A 1025 -43.98 -26.06 10.97
N GLY A 1026 -42.70 -25.75 10.72
CA GLY A 1026 -42.27 -24.82 9.68
C GLY A 1026 -42.35 -23.33 10.05
N ASN A 1027 -42.91 -22.97 11.20
CA ASN A 1027 -42.86 -21.59 11.69
C ASN A 1027 -41.49 -21.25 12.30
N MET A 1028 -41.19 -19.95 12.28
CA MET A 1028 -39.99 -19.35 12.85
C MET A 1028 -40.41 -18.39 13.98
N TYR A 1029 -39.59 -18.27 15.03
CA TYR A 1029 -39.93 -17.55 16.25
C TYR A 1029 -38.74 -16.74 16.75
N GLY A 1030 -38.91 -15.48 17.15
CA GLY A 1030 -37.81 -14.71 17.74
C GLY A 1030 -37.37 -15.28 19.09
N ASP A 1031 -36.08 -15.17 19.41
CA ASP A 1031 -35.61 -15.39 20.77
C ASP A 1031 -35.97 -14.17 21.65
N SER A 1032 -36.51 -14.41 22.85
CA SER A 1032 -36.99 -13.33 23.72
C SER A 1032 -35.90 -12.66 24.58
N CYS A 1033 -34.66 -13.14 24.49
CA CYS A 1033 -33.50 -12.66 25.26
C CYS A 1033 -32.33 -12.19 24.38
N ASP A 1034 -32.30 -12.58 23.11
CA ASP A 1034 -31.25 -12.26 22.13
C ASP A 1034 -31.89 -11.88 20.79
N ASP A 1035 -31.89 -10.59 20.43
CA ASP A 1035 -32.48 -10.12 19.19
C ASP A 1035 -31.60 -10.33 17.94
N GLN A 1036 -30.42 -10.96 18.08
CA GLN A 1036 -29.70 -11.59 16.96
C GLN A 1036 -30.06 -13.07 16.78
N SER A 1037 -30.90 -13.67 17.64
CA SER A 1037 -31.29 -15.09 17.54
C SER A 1037 -32.78 -15.33 17.28
N TYR A 1038 -33.06 -16.51 16.73
CA TYR A 1038 -34.40 -17.00 16.48
C TYR A 1038 -34.44 -18.54 16.50
N TYR A 1039 -35.63 -19.11 16.51
CA TYR A 1039 -35.87 -20.54 16.47
C TYR A 1039 -36.64 -20.95 15.21
N ILE A 1040 -36.36 -22.13 14.68
CA ILE A 1040 -37.18 -22.80 13.67
C ILE A 1040 -37.80 -24.05 14.29
N CYS A 1041 -39.11 -24.21 14.12
CA CYS A 1041 -39.83 -25.43 14.51
C CYS A 1041 -39.75 -26.49 13.40
N SER A 1042 -39.23 -27.67 13.72
CA SER A 1042 -39.17 -28.82 12.80
C SER A 1042 -39.32 -30.14 13.55
N GLU A 1043 -40.14 -31.05 13.02
CA GLU A 1043 -40.66 -32.25 13.71
C GLU A 1043 -41.24 -31.94 15.11
N GLY A 1044 -41.88 -30.78 15.28
CA GLY A 1044 -42.40 -30.31 16.57
C GLY A 1044 -41.31 -29.97 17.61
N LYS A 1045 -40.06 -29.74 17.19
CA LYS A 1045 -38.94 -29.33 18.05
C LYS A 1045 -38.40 -27.98 17.59
N LEU A 1046 -38.01 -27.14 18.55
CA LEU A 1046 -37.33 -25.89 18.27
C LEU A 1046 -35.83 -26.11 18.09
N SER A 1047 -35.26 -25.45 17.10
CA SER A 1047 -33.81 -25.38 16.84
C SER A 1047 -33.41 -23.90 16.81
N LYS A 1048 -32.38 -23.51 17.56
CA LYS A 1048 -31.89 -22.11 17.62
C LYS A 1048 -30.96 -21.81 16.46
N HIS A 1049 -31.10 -20.62 15.87
CA HIS A 1049 -30.32 -20.09 14.77
C HIS A 1049 -30.01 -18.62 15.04
N THR A 1050 -28.93 -18.11 14.46
CA THR A 1050 -28.52 -16.71 14.58
C THR A 1050 -28.73 -16.00 13.24
N CYS A 1051 -29.07 -14.72 13.31
CA CYS A 1051 -29.12 -13.82 12.17
C CYS A 1051 -27.71 -13.54 11.62
N ALA A 1052 -27.62 -13.02 10.39
CA ALA A 1052 -26.34 -12.66 9.80
C ALA A 1052 -25.80 -11.36 10.40
N ASP A 1053 -24.48 -11.19 10.47
CA ASP A 1053 -23.81 -10.02 11.04
C ASP A 1053 -24.43 -8.69 10.52
N GLY A 1054 -24.92 -7.86 11.44
CA GLY A 1054 -25.63 -6.60 11.14
C GLY A 1054 -27.14 -6.71 10.94
N THR A 1055 -27.74 -7.91 11.11
CA THR A 1055 -29.19 -8.13 11.07
C THR A 1055 -29.74 -8.62 12.41
N LEU A 1056 -30.91 -8.11 12.80
CA LEU A 1056 -31.67 -8.50 13.99
C LEU A 1056 -32.96 -9.23 13.57
N TRP A 1057 -33.59 -9.95 14.50
CA TRP A 1057 -34.87 -10.62 14.25
C TRP A 1057 -36.05 -9.65 14.22
N ASP A 1058 -36.73 -9.56 13.07
CA ASP A 1058 -37.96 -8.81 12.89
C ASP A 1058 -39.19 -9.72 12.99
N SER A 1059 -39.75 -9.80 14.19
CA SER A 1059 -40.97 -10.56 14.52
C SER A 1059 -42.26 -10.03 13.90
N SER A 1060 -42.20 -8.96 13.07
CA SER A 1060 -43.35 -8.53 12.26
C SER A 1060 -43.37 -9.12 10.84
N ILE A 1061 -42.27 -9.77 10.43
CA ILE A 1061 -42.12 -10.48 9.15
C ILE A 1061 -41.53 -11.89 9.30
N ASP A 1062 -41.32 -12.33 10.55
CA ASP A 1062 -40.70 -13.59 10.98
C ASP A 1062 -39.38 -13.92 10.26
N LYS A 1063 -38.48 -12.91 10.17
CA LYS A 1063 -37.16 -13.03 9.52
C LYS A 1063 -36.12 -12.09 10.13
N CYS A 1064 -34.85 -12.45 9.97
CA CYS A 1064 -33.72 -11.52 10.14
C CYS A 1064 -33.79 -10.37 9.13
N ASN A 1065 -33.53 -9.16 9.59
CA ASN A 1065 -33.62 -7.91 8.83
C ASN A 1065 -32.59 -6.89 9.37
N TRP A 1066 -32.21 -5.86 8.61
CA TRP A 1066 -31.16 -4.91 9.03
C TRP A 1066 -31.57 -4.11 10.28
N GLU A 1067 -30.61 -3.82 11.17
CA GLU A 1067 -30.86 -3.16 12.47
C GLU A 1067 -31.71 -1.87 12.34
N ASP A 1068 -31.42 -1.03 11.35
CA ASP A 1068 -32.19 0.19 11.04
C ASP A 1068 -33.67 -0.10 10.72
N ASP A 1069 -33.95 -1.18 9.99
CA ASP A 1069 -35.31 -1.60 9.59
C ASP A 1069 -36.08 -2.29 10.73
N VAL A 1070 -35.38 -2.93 11.68
CA VAL A 1070 -35.97 -3.53 12.90
C VAL A 1070 -36.26 -2.44 13.94
N GLY A 1071 -35.34 -1.49 14.12
CA GLY A 1071 -35.49 -0.37 15.07
C GLY A 1071 -36.73 0.47 14.79
N ALA A 1072 -37.13 0.61 13.52
CA ALA A 1072 -38.30 1.36 13.07
C ALA A 1072 -39.65 0.86 13.61
N LYS A 1073 -39.71 -0.31 14.27
CA LYS A 1073 -40.96 -0.95 14.76
C LYS A 1073 -41.06 -1.15 16.27
N ARG A 1074 -40.00 -0.83 17.05
CA ARG A 1074 -40.04 -0.98 18.53
C ARG A 1074 -40.90 0.09 19.24
N CYS A 1075 -41.39 1.09 18.51
CA CYS A 1075 -42.56 1.89 18.85
C CYS A 1075 -43.63 1.61 17.78
N ALA A 1076 -44.90 1.30 18.06
CA ALA A 1076 -45.73 1.43 19.27
C ALA A 1076 -46.89 0.38 19.19
N PRO A 1077 -47.88 0.27 20.11
CA PRO A 1077 -48.24 1.22 21.16
C PRO A 1077 -48.75 0.63 22.50
N VAL A 1078 -47.90 0.67 23.54
CA VAL A 1078 -48.27 1.21 24.87
C VAL A 1078 -47.01 1.89 25.45
N ASN A 1079 -47.15 3.11 25.98
CA ASN A 1079 -46.10 3.85 26.73
C ASN A 1079 -44.75 4.13 26.02
N CYS A 1080 -44.77 4.91 24.94
CA CYS A 1080 -43.67 5.81 24.59
C CYS A 1080 -44.21 7.21 24.26
N GLU A 1081 -43.97 8.18 25.14
CA GLU A 1081 -43.93 9.63 24.83
C GLU A 1081 -42.45 9.97 24.55
N SER A 1082 -42.02 10.75 23.57
CA SER A 1082 -42.61 11.35 22.35
C SER A 1082 -41.47 11.38 21.29
N ASP A 1083 -41.62 11.58 19.97
CA ASP A 1083 -42.63 12.25 19.14
C ASP A 1083 -42.94 11.45 17.85
N ILE A 1084 -44.02 11.78 17.13
CA ILE A 1084 -44.42 11.12 15.88
C ILE A 1084 -44.62 12.13 14.74
N TYR A 1085 -44.08 11.81 13.56
CA TYR A 1085 -44.59 12.30 12.27
C TYR A 1085 -45.04 11.13 11.40
N VAL A 1086 -46.34 11.04 11.12
CA VAL A 1086 -46.92 10.21 10.05
C VAL A 1086 -47.93 11.05 9.29
N LEU A 1087 -47.80 11.08 7.96
CA LEU A 1087 -48.83 11.62 7.07
C LEU A 1087 -49.54 10.49 6.36
N ARG A 1088 -50.88 10.45 6.46
CA ARG A 1088 -51.73 9.89 5.41
C ARG A 1088 -53.05 10.65 5.32
N GLU A 1089 -53.54 10.78 4.10
CA GLU A 1089 -54.59 11.72 3.71
C GLU A 1089 -55.99 11.22 4.08
N LEU A 1090 -56.89 12.15 4.41
CA LEU A 1090 -58.33 12.01 4.20
C LEU A 1090 -58.95 13.37 3.84
N ASN A 1091 -60.03 13.35 3.06
CA ASN A 1091 -60.62 14.52 2.42
C ASN A 1091 -61.45 15.41 3.37
N GLY A 1092 -61.49 16.73 3.11
CA GLY A 1092 -62.73 17.52 3.33
C GLY A 1092 -62.60 18.95 3.86
N THR A 1093 -62.97 19.93 3.02
CA THR A 1093 -63.68 21.20 3.34
C THR A 1093 -63.25 22.09 4.53
N LEU A 1094 -62.65 23.26 4.20
CA LEU A 1094 -63.14 24.66 4.41
C LEU A 1094 -63.86 25.09 5.72
N PRO A 1095 -63.82 26.39 6.15
CA PRO A 1095 -63.01 27.54 5.69
C PRO A 1095 -62.43 28.50 6.78
N LEU A 1096 -61.64 29.50 6.34
CA LEU A 1096 -61.52 30.90 6.85
C LEU A 1096 -61.44 31.20 8.37
N THR A 1097 -60.36 31.86 8.81
CA THR A 1097 -60.34 33.33 9.05
C THR A 1097 -58.93 33.88 9.34
N THR A 1098 -58.79 35.21 9.31
CA THR A 1098 -57.53 35.99 9.44
C THR A 1098 -57.34 36.61 10.83
N VAL A 1099 -56.10 37.01 11.18
CA VAL A 1099 -55.71 38.42 11.50
C VAL A 1099 -54.23 38.57 11.95
N THR A 1100 -53.62 39.64 11.47
CA THR A 1100 -52.28 40.27 11.64
C THR A 1100 -51.38 40.02 12.88
N GLY A 1101 -50.06 40.09 12.67
CA GLY A 1101 -49.00 40.41 13.65
C GLY A 1101 -47.68 40.82 12.95
N SER A 1102 -46.79 41.62 13.55
CA SER A 1102 -45.67 42.27 12.82
C SER A 1102 -44.32 42.34 13.53
N ARG A 1103 -43.26 42.03 12.76
CA ARG A 1103 -41.83 42.45 12.86
C ARG A 1103 -41.01 42.20 14.15
N ASN A 1104 -39.78 41.75 13.89
CA ASN A 1104 -38.53 42.02 14.63
C ASN A 1104 -38.46 41.67 16.14
N GLU A 1105 -37.67 40.65 16.48
CA GLU A 1105 -36.33 40.84 17.06
C GLU A 1105 -35.49 39.55 16.93
N GLY A 1106 -34.19 39.61 17.21
CA GLY A 1106 -33.23 38.56 16.83
C GLY A 1106 -33.13 37.39 17.82
N LEU A 1107 -32.75 36.20 17.31
CA LEU A 1107 -32.38 35.03 18.11
C LEU A 1107 -30.86 34.80 18.07
N ASP A 1108 -30.29 34.47 19.24
CA ASP A 1108 -28.85 34.31 19.46
C ASP A 1108 -28.37 32.89 19.09
N GLU A 1109 -27.58 32.77 18.02
CA GLU A 1109 -27.05 31.48 17.54
C GLU A 1109 -26.07 30.80 18.50
N LYS A 1110 -25.53 31.50 19.51
CA LYS A 1110 -24.47 30.97 20.39
C LYS A 1110 -24.89 29.79 21.27
N LYS A 1111 -26.18 29.43 21.35
CA LYS A 1111 -26.67 28.30 22.15
C LYS A 1111 -26.96 27.02 21.37
N THR A 1112 -27.15 27.08 20.05
CA THR A 1112 -27.47 25.88 19.25
C THR A 1112 -26.23 25.03 18.98
N GLN A 1113 -25.07 25.67 18.75
CA GLN A 1113 -23.79 24.99 18.47
C GLN A 1113 -23.29 24.12 19.63
N GLN A 1114 -23.61 24.46 20.89
CA GLN A 1114 -23.01 23.80 22.05
C GLN A 1114 -23.65 22.43 22.41
N TYR A 1115 -24.86 22.13 21.90
CA TYR A 1115 -25.57 20.89 22.21
C TYR A 1115 -25.12 19.70 21.35
N ILE A 1116 -24.64 19.95 20.12
CA ILE A 1116 -24.18 18.91 19.19
C ILE A 1116 -22.84 18.28 19.66
N TYR A 1117 -22.02 19.04 20.39
CA TYR A 1117 -20.64 18.65 20.70
C TYR A 1117 -20.50 17.57 21.80
N HIS A 1118 -21.55 17.27 22.57
CA HIS A 1118 -21.46 16.36 23.73
C HIS A 1118 -21.80 14.89 23.42
N LYS A 1119 -22.36 14.55 22.26
CA LYS A 1119 -22.73 13.15 21.91
C LYS A 1119 -21.68 12.40 21.07
N ARG A 1120 -20.57 13.01 20.67
CA ARG A 1120 -19.48 12.35 19.91
C ARG A 1120 -18.29 11.86 20.74
N PHE A 1121 -18.35 11.95 22.08
CA PHE A 1121 -17.25 11.56 22.98
C PHE A 1121 -17.52 10.28 23.81
N LEU A 1122 -18.63 9.58 23.56
CA LEU A 1122 -19.03 8.34 24.27
C LEU A 1122 -19.41 7.22 23.30
N TRP A 1123 -18.56 6.99 22.31
CA TRP A 1123 -18.62 5.83 21.39
C TRP A 1123 -17.20 5.40 20.98
N ASN A 1124 -16.32 5.25 21.99
CA ASN A 1124 -14.92 4.83 21.85
C ASN A 1124 -14.43 4.03 23.09
N ILE A 1125 -15.36 3.51 23.89
CA ILE A 1125 -15.12 2.48 24.93
C ILE A 1125 -16.35 1.56 24.92
N TYR A 1126 -16.42 0.68 23.92
CA TYR A 1126 -17.08 -0.64 23.94
C TYR A 1126 -16.53 -1.46 22.78
#